data_AF-A0A1F9N3P1-F1
#
_entry.id   AF-A0A1F9N3P1-F1
#
_cell.length_a   1.000
_cell.length_b   1.000
_cell.length_c   1.000
_cell.angle_alpha   90.00
_cell.angle_beta   90.00
_cell.angle_gamma   90.00
#
_symmetry.space_group_name_H-M   'P 1'
#
loop_
_entity.id
_entity.type
_entity.pdbx_description
1 polymer ?
#
loop_
_entity_poly.entity_id
_entity_poly.type
_entity_poly.pdbx_seq_one_letter_code
_entity_poly.pdbx_strand_id
1 'polypeptide(L)'
;MGCDESNRKGEAKPVDLCAAVECYAHATCDDMIADCNCDAGYGNWTVGVGCSRDPLAIVGSFADQFGMHYEVTQGVWTQIGFGAVSRFFVAQYSNAERYLIAQNAAHNDFGAGLWSRFDWVDHDDGVGSAIWVCQTTFDAGTEAAALATAAADSSEPATSGCGGGSWSKFVDAPPMLSITGSYSDPYGGRHAVLPSMWTFGGFGNTSYFHITQFSNADGFVIAQNNAHNGYYPGLWSRFDWTWLDGGLFICQSAFAAASEADAIATTAADDTDPASAGCWGFSWSGFSVAEPVLILAGEWTDADGTHHTLTHDEWSQWIPYAPAETYRYVVRQLSNEDGWAIAKNDADNPTGAVLWSRFDWRWYDAGIGQGLELWVCHTVAAAVSQADALAATAADARDPSTGGCGAVPWSRFTPWVVPPCEVPQAPALPIVHRDATLTFVTGTNGAIEVGVGSTTALLPQTWMATTTIDLAEEGGIKVFARLVDDLCVSVAFVHTYDVRPAYPPAAGEAGTTAVAADATDIVGWATNVASVTFGDDVDEAWQITDKALGAASGPSDIVGLGRGGNITLSFDPAIVDGDGYDLAVFENGFAADFLELAWVEVSSDGLTFLRFDNAYLGNSPLGPFDRHDTGLIGSLAGKYEAGYGTPFDLSTLANRPEVLAHVVDLAAIIYVRVVDIVGDGSAFDSFGHVIYDPYPTTGSAGFDLDAVAVLNQ
;
A
#
# COMPACT_ATOMS: atom_id res chain seq x y z
N MET A 1 -61.42 36.11 15.27
CA MET A 1 -61.27 37.58 15.25
C MET A 1 -59.78 37.82 15.02
N GLY A 2 -59.21 38.24 13.89
CA GLY A 2 -59.68 39.05 12.76
C GLY A 2 -58.88 40.37 12.75
N CYS A 3 -58.11 40.64 11.67
CA CYS A 3 -57.40 41.87 11.20
C CYS A 3 -55.92 41.54 10.88
N ASP A 4 -55.44 41.44 9.64
CA ASP A 4 -55.43 42.31 8.43
C ASP A 4 -54.60 43.60 8.55
N GLU A 5 -53.67 43.74 7.60
CA GLU A 5 -52.65 44.76 7.46
C GLU A 5 -53.20 46.04 6.84
N SER A 6 -52.81 47.21 7.38
CA SER A 6 -52.67 48.41 6.55
C SER A 6 -51.65 49.40 7.12
N ASN A 7 -50.72 49.76 6.25
CA ASN A 7 -49.69 50.78 6.40
C ASN A 7 -50.22 52.15 6.85
N ARG A 8 -49.49 52.84 7.74
CA ARG A 8 -49.27 54.31 7.64
C ARG A 8 -48.04 54.79 8.44
N LYS A 9 -47.27 55.64 7.75
CA LYS A 9 -46.06 56.40 8.12
C LYS A 9 -46.15 57.18 9.45
N GLY A 10 -45.03 57.29 10.15
CA GLY A 10 -44.67 58.50 10.93
C GLY A 10 -43.90 58.29 12.24
N GLU A 11 -42.61 58.67 12.23
CA GLU A 11 -41.80 59.15 13.38
C GLU A 11 -41.18 58.14 14.38
N ALA A 12 -40.10 58.56 15.04
CA ALA A 12 -38.92 57.76 15.43
C ALA A 12 -38.60 57.70 16.94
N LYS A 13 -38.18 56.51 17.42
CA LYS A 13 -37.28 56.11 18.56
C LYS A 13 -37.64 56.55 20.02
N PRO A 14 -37.07 55.98 21.13
CA PRO A 14 -36.20 54.78 21.36
C PRO A 14 -36.57 53.85 22.57
N VAL A 15 -35.95 52.66 22.59
CA VAL A 15 -35.41 51.78 23.68
C VAL A 15 -36.11 51.65 25.07
N ASP A 16 -36.40 50.38 25.41
CA ASP A 16 -36.19 49.63 26.67
C ASP A 16 -37.41 49.03 27.41
N LEU A 17 -37.13 47.88 28.05
CA LEU A 17 -37.92 47.07 29.00
C LEU A 17 -38.64 45.82 28.46
N CYS A 18 -37.91 44.71 28.38
CA CYS A 18 -38.43 43.39 28.78
C CYS A 18 -37.37 42.66 29.62
N ALA A 19 -37.64 42.55 30.92
CA ALA A 19 -36.86 41.77 31.87
C ALA A 19 -37.19 40.27 31.77
N ALA A 20 -36.17 39.43 31.98
CA ALA A 20 -36.27 37.98 32.09
C ALA A 20 -36.99 37.56 33.38
N VAL A 21 -37.78 36.48 33.32
CA VAL A 21 -38.37 35.82 34.49
C VAL A 21 -38.04 34.32 34.41
N GLU A 22 -37.45 33.81 35.50
CA GLU A 22 -36.91 32.46 35.68
C GLU A 22 -38.01 31.42 35.97
N CYS A 23 -37.79 30.17 35.53
CA CYS A 23 -38.66 29.00 35.77
C CYS A 23 -38.15 28.19 36.97
N TYR A 24 -38.90 28.16 38.07
CA TYR A 24 -38.79 27.14 39.10
C TYR A 24 -40.20 26.74 39.57
N ALA A 25 -40.59 25.49 39.31
CA ALA A 25 -41.35 24.58 40.20
C ALA A 25 -42.28 23.60 39.43
N HIS A 26 -42.13 22.31 39.79
CA HIS A 26 -43.03 21.16 39.60
C HIS A 26 -42.85 20.26 38.36
N ALA A 27 -42.33 19.04 38.60
CA ALA A 27 -42.49 17.88 37.73
C ALA A 27 -42.88 16.65 38.57
N THR A 28 -43.94 15.94 38.16
CA THR A 28 -44.21 14.56 38.56
C THR A 28 -44.43 13.74 37.29
N CYS A 29 -43.60 12.73 37.07
CA CYS A 29 -43.51 11.90 35.87
C CYS A 29 -44.40 10.64 35.98
N ASP A 30 -44.88 10.15 34.83
CA ASP A 30 -45.07 8.70 34.64
C ASP A 30 -44.89 8.29 33.16
N ASP A 31 -44.00 7.32 32.99
CA ASP A 31 -43.63 6.37 31.92
C ASP A 31 -43.39 6.73 30.42
N MET A 32 -42.14 6.44 30.05
CA MET A 32 -41.58 5.79 28.85
C MET A 32 -41.64 6.45 27.45
N ILE A 33 -40.42 6.80 27.00
CA ILE A 33 -39.91 7.06 25.64
C ILE A 33 -40.12 8.50 25.09
N ALA A 34 -39.01 9.24 25.13
CA ALA A 34 -38.60 10.40 24.31
C ALA A 34 -39.43 11.70 24.33
N ASP A 35 -39.00 12.59 25.23
CA ASP A 35 -38.83 14.06 25.12
C ASP A 35 -40.03 15.03 24.93
N CYS A 36 -40.37 15.58 26.10
CA CYS A 36 -40.76 16.95 26.44
C CYS A 36 -42.06 17.54 25.86
N ASN A 37 -43.11 17.54 26.69
CA ASN A 37 -44.11 18.60 26.66
C ASN A 37 -44.01 19.40 27.97
N CYS A 38 -43.53 20.65 27.91
CA CYS A 38 -43.72 21.59 29.00
C CYS A 38 -45.23 21.81 29.18
N ASP A 39 -45.70 21.86 30.43
CA ASP A 39 -47.12 21.79 30.79
C ASP A 39 -48.04 22.67 29.92
N ALA A 40 -49.17 22.07 29.51
CA ALA A 40 -50.16 22.68 28.64
C ALA A 40 -50.76 23.95 29.27
N GLY A 41 -50.48 25.10 28.66
CA GLY A 41 -51.02 26.38 29.14
C GLY A 41 -51.23 27.46 28.09
N TYR A 42 -50.61 27.44 26.91
CA TYR A 42 -50.92 28.38 25.82
C TYR A 42 -50.55 27.77 24.46
N GLY A 43 -51.58 27.57 23.62
CA GLY A 43 -51.55 27.58 22.15
C GLY A 43 -50.44 26.84 21.41
N ASN A 44 -50.86 25.86 20.60
CA ASN A 44 -50.17 25.24 19.46
C ASN A 44 -48.99 26.05 18.88
N TRP A 45 -47.75 25.65 19.18
CA TRP A 45 -46.57 26.06 18.44
C TRP A 45 -46.14 24.92 17.52
N THR A 46 -45.98 25.26 16.25
CA THR A 46 -45.48 24.38 15.21
C THR A 46 -44.00 24.08 15.45
N VAL A 47 -43.60 22.84 15.22
CA VAL A 47 -42.22 22.34 15.22
C VAL A 47 -41.33 23.30 14.44
N GLY A 48 -40.30 23.88 15.09
CA GLY A 48 -39.37 24.78 14.41
C GLY A 48 -38.50 25.73 15.24
N VAL A 49 -38.52 25.70 16.57
CA VAL A 49 -37.56 26.49 17.37
C VAL A 49 -37.15 25.67 18.60
N GLY A 50 -35.89 25.24 18.63
CA GLY A 50 -35.37 24.22 19.53
C GLY A 50 -35.38 24.62 21.01
N CYS A 51 -35.97 23.76 21.84
CA CYS A 51 -35.49 23.55 23.19
C CYS A 51 -34.15 22.80 23.09
N SER A 52 -33.05 23.53 22.91
CA SER A 52 -31.74 22.94 23.17
C SER A 52 -31.61 22.81 24.69
N ARG A 53 -31.57 21.58 25.21
CA ARG A 53 -31.07 21.33 26.57
C ARG A 53 -29.66 21.96 26.65
N ASP A 54 -29.36 22.72 27.70
CA ASP A 54 -28.00 23.24 27.88
C ASP A 54 -27.02 22.07 27.83
N PRO A 55 -25.92 22.14 27.06
CA PRO A 55 -24.91 21.09 27.02
C PRO A 55 -24.46 20.70 28.43
N LEU A 56 -24.12 19.43 28.62
CA LEU A 56 -23.60 18.95 29.90
C LEU A 56 -22.39 19.78 30.32
N ALA A 57 -22.43 20.37 31.51
CA ALA A 57 -21.46 21.37 31.95
C ALA A 57 -20.04 20.83 32.17
N ILE A 58 -19.89 19.50 32.23
CA ILE A 58 -18.64 18.80 32.51
C ILE A 58 -18.11 18.04 31.29
N VAL A 59 -18.50 18.44 30.07
CA VAL A 59 -17.91 17.92 28.82
C VAL A 59 -16.45 18.35 28.73
N GLY A 60 -15.56 17.41 28.47
CA GLY A 60 -14.12 17.64 28.36
C GLY A 60 -13.27 16.41 28.64
N SER A 61 -11.95 16.62 28.64
CA SER A 61 -10.93 15.61 28.91
C SER A 61 -10.18 15.98 30.19
N PHE A 62 -10.18 15.11 31.19
CA PHE A 62 -9.70 15.43 32.53
C PHE A 62 -8.86 14.30 33.14
N ALA A 63 -7.79 14.64 33.86
CA ALA A 63 -7.10 13.72 34.74
C ALA A 63 -7.45 14.02 36.20
N ASP A 64 -7.34 13.02 37.08
CA ASP A 64 -7.46 13.23 38.53
C ASP A 64 -6.18 12.93 39.31
N GLN A 65 -6.24 13.19 40.62
CA GLN A 65 -5.13 12.97 41.54
C GLN A 65 -4.79 11.48 41.78
N PHE A 66 -5.62 10.56 41.30
CA PHE A 66 -5.41 9.11 41.40
C PHE A 66 -4.78 8.52 40.14
N GLY A 67 -4.57 9.34 39.10
CA GLY A 67 -4.00 8.91 37.82
C GLY A 67 -5.05 8.36 36.86
N MET A 68 -6.33 8.61 37.09
CA MET A 68 -7.40 8.28 36.15
C MET A 68 -7.54 9.37 35.09
N HIS A 69 -7.94 8.98 33.89
CA HIS A 69 -8.35 9.89 32.81
C HIS A 69 -9.84 9.72 32.52
N TYR A 70 -10.50 10.83 32.24
CA TYR A 70 -11.93 10.96 31.98
C TYR A 70 -12.15 11.65 30.63
N GLU A 71 -12.93 11.02 29.75
CA GLU A 71 -13.44 11.63 28.52
C GLU A 71 -14.96 11.74 28.64
N VAL A 72 -15.45 12.96 28.83
CA VAL A 72 -16.88 13.23 29.01
C VAL A 72 -17.40 13.95 27.77
N THR A 73 -18.29 13.29 27.06
CA THR A 73 -19.05 13.86 25.93
C THR A 73 -20.50 14.10 26.34
N GLN A 74 -21.31 14.64 25.44
CA GLN A 74 -22.74 14.84 25.69
C GLN A 74 -23.48 13.50 25.97
N GLY A 75 -23.05 12.40 25.34
CA GLY A 75 -23.73 11.11 25.39
C GLY A 75 -22.99 10.01 26.16
N VAL A 76 -21.68 10.13 26.34
CA VAL A 76 -20.86 9.08 26.98
C VAL A 76 -19.81 9.69 27.90
N TRP A 77 -19.71 9.13 29.10
CA TRP A 77 -18.60 9.32 30.02
C TRP A 77 -17.71 8.08 29.98
N THR A 78 -16.44 8.25 29.62
CA THR A 78 -15.43 7.19 29.62
C THR A 78 -14.40 7.44 30.73
N GLN A 79 -14.08 6.40 31.49
CA GLN A 79 -13.02 6.39 32.50
C GLN A 79 -11.91 5.43 32.06
N ILE A 80 -10.67 5.89 32.05
CA ILE A 80 -9.49 5.16 31.60
C ILE A 80 -8.48 5.15 32.75
N GLY A 81 -8.11 3.96 33.22
CA GLY A 81 -7.09 3.80 34.26
C GLY A 81 -7.10 2.42 34.91
N PHE A 82 -6.04 2.12 35.68
CA PHE A 82 -5.82 0.81 36.32
C PHE A 82 -5.88 -0.40 35.36
N GLY A 83 -5.56 -0.19 34.08
CA GLY A 83 -5.58 -1.25 33.06
C GLY A 83 -6.98 -1.62 32.56
N ALA A 84 -8.00 -0.80 32.82
CA ALA A 84 -9.37 -1.02 32.35
C ALA A 84 -9.99 0.28 31.79
N VAL A 85 -11.01 0.12 30.94
CA VAL A 85 -11.83 1.22 30.42
C VAL A 85 -13.27 0.97 30.82
N SER A 86 -13.88 1.91 31.54
CA SER A 86 -15.29 1.88 31.92
C SER A 86 -16.06 2.95 31.16
N ARG A 87 -17.23 2.59 30.60
CA ARG A 87 -18.09 3.50 29.84
C ARG A 87 -19.46 3.63 30.49
N PHE A 88 -19.99 4.85 30.49
CA PHE A 88 -21.27 5.20 31.09
C PHE A 88 -22.07 6.04 30.08
N PHE A 89 -23.17 5.47 29.58
CA PHE A 89 -24.06 6.09 28.61
C PHE A 89 -25.01 7.06 29.30
N VAL A 90 -24.86 8.35 29.02
CA VAL A 90 -25.60 9.43 29.68
C VAL A 90 -27.07 9.35 29.31
N ALA A 91 -27.94 9.18 30.31
CA ALA A 91 -29.38 9.16 30.12
C ALA A 91 -30.01 10.51 30.48
N GLN A 92 -29.58 11.11 31.60
CA GLN A 92 -30.06 12.41 32.04
C GLN A 92 -29.04 13.12 32.94
N TYR A 93 -29.14 14.44 33.00
CA TYR A 93 -28.32 15.28 33.88
C TYR A 93 -29.07 16.56 34.25
N SER A 94 -28.60 17.24 35.30
CA SER A 94 -28.99 18.59 35.67
C SER A 94 -27.74 19.41 35.95
N ASN A 95 -27.49 20.43 35.13
CA ASN A 95 -26.40 21.37 35.37
C ASN A 95 -26.64 22.25 36.61
N ALA A 96 -27.92 22.55 36.90
CA ALA A 96 -28.31 23.36 38.05
C ALA A 96 -28.15 22.58 39.37
N GLU A 97 -28.55 21.30 39.38
CA GLU A 97 -28.44 20.43 40.55
C GLU A 97 -27.13 19.63 40.59
N ARG A 98 -26.29 19.78 39.55
CA ARG A 98 -24.93 19.24 39.45
C ARG A 98 -24.85 17.72 39.55
N TYR A 99 -25.71 17.01 38.81
CA TYR A 99 -25.67 15.55 38.71
C TYR A 99 -25.84 15.04 37.28
N LEU A 100 -25.35 13.81 37.07
CA LEU A 100 -25.49 13.02 35.84
C LEU A 100 -25.85 11.58 36.19
N ILE A 101 -26.83 11.03 35.49
CA ILE A 101 -27.26 9.63 35.57
C ILE A 101 -26.92 8.95 34.25
N ALA A 102 -26.26 7.81 34.35
CA ALA A 102 -25.82 7.05 33.19
C ALA A 102 -25.99 5.55 33.38
N GLN A 103 -26.26 4.85 32.27
CA GLN A 103 -26.25 3.40 32.24
C GLN A 103 -24.81 2.90 32.03
N ASN A 104 -24.37 1.98 32.87
CA ASN A 104 -23.06 1.38 32.79
C ASN A 104 -23.01 0.42 31.58
N ALA A 105 -21.95 0.48 30.80
CA ALA A 105 -21.78 -0.46 29.69
C ALA A 105 -21.80 -1.92 30.18
N ALA A 106 -22.30 -2.83 29.34
CA ALA A 106 -22.43 -4.25 29.66
C ALA A 106 -21.08 -4.95 29.91
N HIS A 107 -19.97 -4.31 29.52
CA HIS A 107 -18.60 -4.83 29.65
C HIS A 107 -17.78 -4.13 30.74
N ASN A 108 -18.37 -3.22 31.53
CA ASN A 108 -17.65 -2.64 32.66
C ASN A 108 -17.36 -3.72 33.71
N ASP A 109 -16.14 -3.73 34.27
CA ASP A 109 -15.74 -4.68 35.32
C ASP A 109 -16.62 -4.57 36.58
N PHE A 110 -17.16 -3.39 36.85
CA PHE A 110 -18.01 -3.10 37.99
C PHE A 110 -19.36 -2.52 37.54
N GLY A 111 -20.44 -3.04 38.10
CA GLY A 111 -21.79 -2.55 37.86
C GLY A 111 -22.26 -2.72 36.41
N ALA A 112 -21.76 -3.69 35.65
CA ALA A 112 -22.16 -3.94 34.26
C ALA A 112 -23.68 -3.92 34.05
N GLY A 113 -24.16 -3.08 33.13
CA GLY A 113 -25.60 -2.94 32.81
C GLY A 113 -26.47 -2.29 33.90
N LEU A 114 -25.89 -1.95 35.05
CA LEU A 114 -26.55 -1.20 36.12
C LEU A 114 -26.46 0.32 35.85
N TRP A 115 -26.85 1.13 36.84
CA TRP A 115 -26.93 2.57 36.71
C TRP A 115 -26.02 3.27 37.70
N SER A 116 -25.33 4.31 37.22
CA SER A 116 -24.47 5.18 38.00
C SER A 116 -25.06 6.58 38.15
N ARG A 117 -24.76 7.21 39.29
CA ARG A 117 -24.95 8.64 39.54
C ARG A 117 -23.59 9.28 39.76
N PHE A 118 -23.33 10.37 39.06
CA PHE A 118 -22.18 11.24 39.23
C PHE A 118 -22.67 12.60 39.72
N ASP A 119 -22.15 13.08 40.84
CA ASP A 119 -22.38 14.43 41.35
C ASP A 119 -21.10 15.25 41.17
N TRP A 120 -21.22 16.56 40.92
CA TRP A 120 -20.07 17.45 40.83
C TRP A 120 -20.22 18.76 41.59
N VAL A 121 -19.10 19.40 41.91
CA VAL A 121 -19.07 20.72 42.56
C VAL A 121 -17.85 21.51 42.08
N ASP A 122 -17.99 22.83 41.97
CA ASP A 122 -16.84 23.72 41.81
C ASP A 122 -16.23 23.97 43.19
N HIS A 123 -14.96 23.62 43.38
CA HIS A 123 -14.28 23.80 44.67
C HIS A 123 -12.84 24.27 44.47
N ASP A 124 -12.46 25.28 45.25
CA ASP A 124 -11.10 25.81 45.34
C ASP A 124 -10.41 25.24 46.57
N ASP A 125 -9.39 24.40 46.33
CA ASP A 125 -8.59 23.74 47.35
C ASP A 125 -7.37 24.56 47.80
N GLY A 126 -7.31 25.84 47.42
CA GLY A 126 -6.19 26.74 47.70
C GLY A 126 -5.09 26.72 46.64
N VAL A 127 -5.20 25.85 45.63
CA VAL A 127 -4.34 25.85 44.43
C VAL A 127 -5.09 26.44 43.22
N GLY A 128 -6.42 26.51 43.29
CA GLY A 128 -7.30 27.06 42.29
C GLY A 128 -8.64 26.32 42.23
N SER A 129 -9.67 26.98 41.70
CA SER A 129 -10.98 26.37 41.48
C SER A 129 -10.91 25.28 40.41
N ALA A 130 -11.41 24.10 40.73
CA ALA A 130 -11.56 22.97 39.81
C ALA A 130 -12.94 22.32 39.98
N ILE A 131 -13.33 21.51 39.01
CA ILE A 131 -14.49 20.62 39.14
C ILE A 131 -14.07 19.42 39.97
N TRP A 132 -14.88 19.06 40.97
CA TRP A 132 -14.70 17.85 41.75
C TRP A 132 -15.88 16.93 41.53
N VAL A 133 -15.61 15.65 41.29
CA VAL A 133 -16.61 14.66 40.91
C VAL A 133 -16.66 13.53 41.93
N CYS A 134 -17.86 13.08 42.26
CA CYS A 134 -18.11 11.84 42.99
C CYS A 134 -19.02 10.91 42.18
N GLN A 135 -18.60 9.65 42.03
CA GLN A 135 -19.52 8.59 41.60
C GLN A 135 -20.28 8.07 42.83
N THR A 136 -21.41 8.69 43.10
CA THR A 136 -22.20 8.51 44.33
C THR A 136 -22.85 7.13 44.42
N THR A 137 -23.23 6.54 43.29
CA THR A 137 -23.57 5.12 43.17
C THR A 137 -23.07 4.60 41.82
N PHE A 138 -22.72 3.32 41.78
CA PHE A 138 -22.24 2.64 40.58
C PHE A 138 -23.06 1.37 40.23
N ASP A 139 -24.02 1.00 41.07
CA ASP A 139 -24.68 -0.31 41.04
C ASP A 139 -26.21 -0.24 41.24
N ALA A 140 -26.82 0.91 40.96
CA ALA A 140 -28.27 1.05 41.07
C ALA A 140 -28.98 0.17 40.02
N GLY A 141 -30.01 -0.57 40.45
CA GLY A 141 -30.72 -1.50 39.57
C GLY A 141 -31.57 -0.85 38.48
N THR A 142 -31.89 0.45 38.61
CA THR A 142 -32.69 1.22 37.64
C THR A 142 -32.23 2.66 37.59
N GLU A 143 -32.52 3.35 36.48
CA GLU A 143 -32.29 4.78 36.33
C GLU A 143 -32.93 5.60 37.46
N ALA A 144 -34.19 5.29 37.78
CA ALA A 144 -34.92 5.95 38.87
C ALA A 144 -34.27 5.73 40.25
N ALA A 145 -33.67 4.56 40.49
CA ALA A 145 -32.95 4.29 41.73
C ALA A 145 -31.61 5.06 41.79
N ALA A 146 -30.90 5.18 40.68
CA ALA A 146 -29.71 6.04 40.60
C ALA A 146 -30.08 7.51 40.87
N LEU A 147 -31.15 8.01 40.26
CA LEU A 147 -31.65 9.37 40.48
C LEU A 147 -32.07 9.61 41.94
N ALA A 148 -32.72 8.62 42.58
CA ALA A 148 -33.15 8.71 43.98
C ALA A 148 -31.99 8.59 44.99
N THR A 149 -30.78 8.26 44.55
CA THR A 149 -29.59 8.21 45.42
C THR A 149 -29.30 9.62 45.96
N ALA A 150 -29.13 9.75 47.27
CA ALA A 150 -28.81 11.03 47.89
C ALA A 150 -27.49 11.58 47.33
N ALA A 151 -27.46 12.87 46.98
CA ALA A 151 -26.25 13.53 46.49
C ALA A 151 -25.10 13.39 47.49
N ALA A 152 -23.88 13.25 46.98
CA ALA A 152 -22.68 13.20 47.80
C ALA A 152 -22.49 14.51 48.61
N ASP A 153 -21.87 14.39 49.79
CA ASP A 153 -21.59 15.56 50.64
C ASP A 153 -20.42 16.36 50.04
N SER A 154 -20.71 17.56 49.57
CA SER A 154 -19.77 18.45 48.88
C SER A 154 -19.15 19.51 49.79
N SER A 155 -19.28 19.39 51.12
CA SER A 155 -18.73 20.40 52.04
C SER A 155 -17.20 20.43 52.07
N GLU A 156 -16.57 19.26 51.93
CA GLU A 156 -15.11 19.06 52.03
C GLU A 156 -14.59 18.07 50.96
N PRO A 157 -14.81 18.34 49.66
CA PRO A 157 -14.60 17.36 48.58
C PRO A 157 -13.13 16.95 48.43
N ALA A 158 -12.19 17.81 48.85
CA ALA A 158 -10.77 17.49 48.86
C ALA A 158 -10.35 16.39 49.85
N THR A 159 -11.18 16.08 50.85
CA THR A 159 -10.81 15.14 51.93
C THR A 159 -11.87 14.09 52.26
N SER A 160 -13.15 14.34 51.94
CA SER A 160 -14.25 13.44 52.32
C SER A 160 -15.48 13.63 51.44
N GLY A 161 -16.58 12.93 51.77
CA GLY A 161 -17.91 13.16 51.18
C GLY A 161 -18.31 12.22 50.05
N CYS A 162 -17.36 11.59 49.36
CA CYS A 162 -17.63 10.58 48.34
C CYS A 162 -17.43 9.17 48.90
N GLY A 163 -18.50 8.55 49.41
CA GLY A 163 -18.40 7.22 50.06
C GLY A 163 -17.49 7.20 51.30
N GLY A 164 -17.22 8.37 51.90
CA GLY A 164 -16.29 8.55 53.02
C GLY A 164 -14.85 8.91 52.61
N GLY A 165 -14.52 8.94 51.32
CA GLY A 165 -13.25 9.41 50.76
C GLY A 165 -13.38 10.76 50.06
N SER A 166 -12.26 11.30 49.57
CA SER A 166 -12.23 12.53 48.76
C SER A 166 -12.89 12.29 47.39
N TRP A 167 -13.42 13.36 46.81
CA TRP A 167 -13.89 13.42 45.43
C TRP A 167 -12.70 13.42 44.46
N SER A 168 -12.91 13.07 43.19
CA SER A 168 -11.89 13.20 42.14
C SER A 168 -11.81 14.65 41.67
N LYS A 169 -10.63 15.28 41.78
CA LYS A 169 -10.36 16.62 41.27
C LYS A 169 -10.08 16.53 39.77
N PHE A 170 -10.96 17.09 38.95
CA PHE A 170 -10.77 17.13 37.51
C PHE A 170 -9.81 18.26 37.15
N VAL A 171 -8.71 17.90 36.49
CA VAL A 171 -7.72 18.81 35.91
C VAL A 171 -7.69 18.56 34.42
N ASP A 172 -7.73 19.62 33.60
CA ASP A 172 -7.70 19.49 32.14
C ASP A 172 -6.53 18.60 31.68
N ALA A 173 -6.82 17.66 30.80
CA ALA A 173 -5.87 16.71 30.24
C ALA A 173 -5.91 16.72 28.70
N PRO A 174 -4.80 16.35 28.02
CA PRO A 174 -4.82 16.09 26.59
C PRO A 174 -5.85 14.99 26.29
N PRO A 175 -6.68 15.13 25.23
CA PRO A 175 -7.72 14.15 24.94
C PRO A 175 -7.13 12.77 24.64
N MET A 176 -7.79 11.72 25.11
CA MET A 176 -7.55 10.33 24.70
C MET A 176 -8.72 9.81 23.87
N LEU A 177 -8.43 8.99 22.87
CA LEU A 177 -9.46 8.41 22.01
C LEU A 177 -10.41 7.51 22.84
N SER A 178 -11.69 7.85 22.88
CA SER A 178 -12.68 7.19 23.76
C SER A 178 -13.08 5.77 23.33
N ILE A 179 -12.81 5.42 22.08
CA ILE A 179 -13.10 4.10 21.48
C ILE A 179 -11.88 3.18 21.48
N THR A 180 -10.86 3.44 22.30
CA THR A 180 -9.75 2.51 22.46
C THR A 180 -10.23 1.16 23.01
N GLY A 181 -9.69 0.08 22.47
CA GLY A 181 -10.09 -1.28 22.82
C GLY A 181 -9.88 -2.30 21.72
N SER A 182 -10.24 -3.54 22.02
CA SER A 182 -10.26 -4.65 21.08
C SER A 182 -11.70 -5.04 20.75
N TYR A 183 -11.97 -5.23 19.47
CA TYR A 183 -13.32 -5.43 18.95
C TYR A 183 -13.36 -6.52 17.87
N SER A 184 -14.53 -7.12 17.69
CA SER A 184 -14.87 -7.89 16.50
C SER A 184 -16.05 -7.27 15.76
N ASP A 185 -16.02 -7.31 14.44
CA ASP A 185 -17.13 -6.90 13.58
C ASP A 185 -18.04 -8.10 13.21
N PRO A 186 -19.22 -7.85 12.59
CA PRO A 186 -20.15 -8.91 12.19
C PRO A 186 -19.65 -9.79 11.04
N TYR A 187 -18.57 -9.39 10.36
CA TYR A 187 -17.96 -10.08 9.23
C TYR A 187 -16.81 -11.01 9.66
N GLY A 188 -16.53 -11.08 10.97
CA GLY A 188 -15.46 -11.89 11.54
C GLY A 188 -14.12 -11.16 11.63
N GLY A 189 -14.06 -9.88 11.27
CA GLY A 189 -12.90 -9.03 11.44
C GLY A 189 -12.54 -8.83 12.91
N ARG A 190 -11.26 -8.59 13.16
CA ARG A 190 -10.70 -8.22 14.46
C ARG A 190 -10.11 -6.82 14.35
N HIS A 191 -10.46 -5.96 15.29
CA HIS A 191 -9.94 -4.60 15.36
C HIS A 191 -9.25 -4.36 16.69
N ALA A 192 -8.12 -3.67 16.65
CA ALA A 192 -7.55 -3.03 17.83
C ALA A 192 -7.46 -1.53 17.55
N VAL A 193 -8.12 -0.74 18.38
CA VAL A 193 -8.06 0.72 18.34
C VAL A 193 -7.18 1.17 19.48
N LEU A 194 -5.99 1.64 19.14
CA LEU A 194 -4.99 2.22 20.04
C LEU A 194 -5.00 3.74 19.88
N PRO A 195 -4.41 4.51 20.82
CA PRO A 195 -4.39 5.97 20.73
C PRO A 195 -3.79 6.54 19.44
N SER A 196 -2.83 5.84 18.84
CA SER A 196 -2.10 6.28 17.63
C SER A 196 -2.22 5.33 16.44
N MET A 197 -2.99 4.24 16.57
CA MET A 197 -3.07 3.21 15.53
C MET A 197 -4.38 2.46 15.61
N TRP A 198 -5.03 2.26 14.47
CA TRP A 198 -6.11 1.32 14.30
C TRP A 198 -5.60 0.14 13.46
N THR A 199 -5.78 -1.08 13.96
CA THR A 199 -5.49 -2.30 13.19
C THR A 199 -6.77 -3.03 12.82
N PHE A 200 -6.78 -3.65 11.65
CA PHE A 200 -7.88 -4.47 11.17
C PHE A 200 -7.33 -5.78 10.59
N GLY A 201 -7.57 -6.88 11.29
CA GLY A 201 -7.26 -8.24 10.84
C GLY A 201 -8.50 -8.91 10.27
N GLY A 202 -8.48 -9.24 8.98
CA GLY A 202 -9.58 -9.90 8.28
C GLY A 202 -9.20 -10.31 6.84
N PHE A 203 -9.84 -11.34 6.29
CA PHE A 203 -9.67 -11.74 4.87
C PHE A 203 -8.24 -12.13 4.43
N GLY A 204 -7.40 -12.60 5.36
CA GLY A 204 -6.06 -13.11 5.05
C GLY A 204 -4.92 -12.07 5.08
N ASN A 205 -5.22 -10.80 5.37
CA ASN A 205 -4.23 -9.74 5.56
C ASN A 205 -4.59 -8.84 6.76
N THR A 206 -3.61 -8.15 7.33
CA THR A 206 -3.84 -7.13 8.36
C THR A 206 -3.57 -5.74 7.79
N SER A 207 -4.48 -4.81 8.02
CA SER A 207 -4.33 -3.40 7.66
C SER A 207 -4.03 -2.56 8.89
N TYR A 208 -3.16 -1.57 8.72
CA TYR A 208 -2.70 -0.64 9.74
C TYR A 208 -3.05 0.79 9.33
N PHE A 209 -3.70 1.54 10.21
CA PHE A 209 -4.08 2.94 10.00
C PHE A 209 -3.48 3.80 11.11
N HIS A 210 -2.60 4.72 10.77
CA HIS A 210 -1.93 5.60 11.73
C HIS A 210 -2.80 6.79 12.07
N ILE A 211 -3.31 6.82 13.30
CA ILE A 211 -4.20 7.88 13.77
C ILE A 211 -3.37 9.14 13.99
N THR A 212 -3.78 10.20 13.33
CA THR A 212 -3.15 11.54 13.39
C THR A 212 -4.07 12.54 14.06
N GLN A 213 -5.39 12.39 13.87
CA GLN A 213 -6.41 13.25 14.46
C GLN A 213 -7.65 12.44 14.84
N PHE A 214 -8.37 12.93 15.84
CA PHE A 214 -9.69 12.41 16.20
C PHE A 214 -10.51 13.50 16.89
N SER A 215 -11.83 13.31 16.94
CA SER A 215 -12.74 14.08 17.79
C SER A 215 -13.66 13.12 18.52
N ASN A 216 -13.62 13.13 19.85
CA ASN A 216 -14.56 12.36 20.66
C ASN A 216 -15.97 12.97 20.61
N ALA A 217 -16.08 14.29 20.45
CA ALA A 217 -17.34 14.99 20.42
C ALA A 217 -18.07 14.79 19.08
N ASP A 218 -17.34 14.81 17.98
CA ASP A 218 -17.89 14.65 16.62
C ASP A 218 -17.82 13.20 16.12
N GLY A 219 -17.25 12.29 16.91
CA GLY A 219 -17.23 10.86 16.62
C GLY A 219 -16.39 10.49 15.39
N PHE A 220 -15.15 10.97 15.25
CA PHE A 220 -14.30 10.57 14.12
C PHE A 220 -12.84 10.31 14.47
N VAL A 221 -12.17 9.55 13.60
CA VAL A 221 -10.74 9.31 13.53
C VAL A 221 -10.26 9.56 12.10
N ILE A 222 -9.14 10.28 11.96
CA ILE A 222 -8.40 10.45 10.72
C ILE A 222 -7.09 9.68 10.85
N ALA A 223 -6.79 8.89 9.82
CA ALA A 223 -5.61 8.06 9.83
C ALA A 223 -4.96 7.93 8.45
N GLN A 224 -3.63 7.89 8.42
CA GLN A 224 -2.89 7.52 7.22
C GLN A 224 -2.83 5.99 7.09
N ASN A 225 -3.18 5.48 5.91
CA ASN A 225 -3.05 4.06 5.58
C ASN A 225 -1.56 3.72 5.51
N ASN A 226 -1.13 2.71 6.26
CA ASN A 226 0.26 2.29 6.24
C ASN A 226 0.68 1.86 4.82
N ALA A 227 1.93 2.14 4.44
CA ALA A 227 2.49 1.78 3.14
C ALA A 227 2.46 0.26 2.86
N HIS A 228 2.36 -0.55 3.91
CA HIS A 228 2.25 -2.01 3.83
C HIS A 228 0.83 -2.53 3.66
N ASN A 229 -0.19 -1.67 3.71
CA ASN A 229 -1.57 -2.12 3.49
C ASN A 229 -1.73 -2.60 2.05
N GLY A 230 -2.36 -3.76 1.87
CA GLY A 230 -2.64 -4.30 0.52
C GLY A 230 -3.59 -3.44 -0.32
N TYR A 231 -4.28 -2.48 0.30
CA TYR A 231 -5.18 -1.54 -0.36
C TYR A 231 -4.90 -0.10 0.08
N TYR A 232 -4.85 0.80 -0.91
CA TYR A 232 -4.68 2.25 -0.71
C TYR A 232 -3.47 2.65 0.17
N PRO A 233 -2.28 2.05 -0.04
CA PRO A 233 -1.10 2.35 0.78
C PRO A 233 -0.71 3.83 0.66
N GLY A 234 -0.39 4.45 1.81
CA GLY A 234 0.03 5.86 1.87
C GLY A 234 -1.08 6.91 1.73
N LEU A 235 -2.28 6.50 1.31
CA LEU A 235 -3.48 7.35 1.26
C LEU A 235 -4.11 7.53 2.64
N TRP A 236 -5.21 8.26 2.72
CA TRP A 236 -5.84 8.63 4.00
C TRP A 236 -7.25 8.07 4.16
N SER A 237 -7.56 7.68 5.39
CA SER A 237 -8.87 7.17 5.80
C SER A 237 -9.52 8.07 6.85
N ARG A 238 -10.85 8.13 6.79
CA ARG A 238 -11.71 8.68 7.84
C ARG A 238 -12.61 7.56 8.36
N PHE A 239 -12.63 7.38 9.68
CA PHE A 239 -13.56 6.50 10.38
C PHE A 239 -14.48 7.37 11.22
N ASP A 240 -15.78 7.36 10.92
CA ASP A 240 -16.80 7.93 11.80
C ASP A 240 -17.34 6.84 12.74
N TRP A 241 -17.72 7.23 13.94
CA TRP A 241 -18.25 6.33 14.96
C TRP A 241 -19.38 6.97 15.75
N THR A 242 -20.31 6.13 16.20
CA THR A 242 -21.42 6.53 17.08
C THR A 242 -21.77 5.41 18.05
N TRP A 243 -22.57 5.73 19.08
CA TRP A 243 -23.08 4.76 20.04
C TRP A 243 -24.60 4.63 19.89
N LEU A 244 -25.07 3.39 19.77
CA LEU A 244 -26.50 3.07 19.74
C LEU A 244 -26.78 1.90 20.68
N ASP A 245 -27.72 2.09 21.62
CA ASP A 245 -28.11 1.09 22.63
C ASP A 245 -26.91 0.47 23.40
N GLY A 246 -25.87 1.27 23.62
CA GLY A 246 -24.63 0.87 24.27
C GLY A 246 -23.63 0.10 23.40
N GLY A 247 -23.94 -0.14 22.13
CA GLY A 247 -23.05 -0.72 21.13
C GLY A 247 -22.29 0.35 20.33
N LEU A 248 -21.04 0.05 19.96
CA LEU A 248 -20.21 0.91 19.11
C LEU A 248 -20.51 0.62 17.64
N PHE A 249 -20.77 1.65 16.84
CA PHE A 249 -20.97 1.52 15.40
C PHE A 249 -19.93 2.34 14.65
N ILE A 250 -19.30 1.76 13.64
CA ILE A 250 -18.22 2.39 12.85
C ILE A 250 -18.62 2.45 11.37
N CYS A 251 -18.32 3.58 10.73
CA CYS A 251 -18.32 3.73 9.28
C CYS A 251 -16.94 4.21 8.79
N GLN A 252 -16.34 3.52 7.81
CA GLN A 252 -15.18 4.06 7.11
C GLN A 252 -15.65 4.97 5.97
N SER A 253 -15.80 6.26 6.28
CA SER A 253 -16.34 7.28 5.37
C SER A 253 -15.37 7.69 4.27
N ALA A 254 -14.07 7.48 4.46
CA ALA A 254 -13.06 7.54 3.40
C ALA A 254 -12.02 6.45 3.58
N PHE A 255 -11.56 5.86 2.47
CA PHE A 255 -10.55 4.81 2.45
C PHE A 255 -9.32 5.15 1.58
N ALA A 256 -9.41 6.19 0.74
CA ALA A 256 -8.39 6.55 -0.26
C ALA A 256 -8.32 8.06 -0.52
N ALA A 257 -8.48 8.89 0.51
CA ALA A 257 -8.30 10.33 0.37
C ALA A 257 -6.83 10.65 0.04
N ALA A 258 -6.60 11.61 -0.86
CA ALA A 258 -5.26 11.94 -1.34
C ALA A 258 -4.40 12.65 -0.27
N SER A 259 -5.03 13.29 0.71
CA SER A 259 -4.37 13.98 1.81
C SER A 259 -5.18 13.89 3.10
N GLU A 260 -4.54 14.18 4.23
CA GLU A 260 -5.19 14.32 5.54
C GLU A 260 -6.33 15.35 5.50
N ALA A 261 -6.11 16.47 4.82
CA ALA A 261 -7.11 17.52 4.67
C ALA A 261 -8.34 17.02 3.88
N ASP A 262 -8.14 16.21 2.84
CA ASP A 262 -9.24 15.60 2.08
C ASP A 262 -10.02 14.57 2.92
N ALA A 263 -9.32 13.80 3.78
CA ALA A 263 -9.96 12.89 4.72
C ALA A 263 -10.80 13.65 5.75
N ILE A 264 -10.29 14.75 6.31
CA ILE A 264 -11.03 15.63 7.23
C ILE A 264 -12.25 16.24 6.55
N ALA A 265 -12.10 16.70 5.30
CA ALA A 265 -13.17 17.32 4.52
C ALA A 265 -14.24 16.33 4.03
N THR A 266 -13.99 15.01 4.17
CA THR A 266 -14.99 13.98 3.85
C THR A 266 -16.23 14.19 4.72
N THR A 267 -17.42 14.14 4.11
CA THR A 267 -18.68 14.32 4.84
C THR A 267 -18.83 13.20 5.87
N ALA A 268 -19.18 13.56 7.10
CA ALA A 268 -19.47 12.58 8.15
C ALA A 268 -20.59 11.64 7.69
N ALA A 269 -20.47 10.36 8.04
CA ALA A 269 -21.57 9.42 7.83
C ALA A 269 -22.82 9.85 8.63
N ASP A 270 -24.01 9.56 8.09
CA ASP A 270 -25.28 9.85 8.76
C ASP A 270 -25.51 8.82 9.88
N ASP A 271 -25.54 9.29 11.12
CA ASP A 271 -25.61 8.46 12.33
C ASP A 271 -27.03 8.40 12.93
N THR A 272 -28.06 8.83 12.19
CA THR A 272 -29.44 8.85 12.68
C THR A 272 -30.07 7.46 12.84
N ASP A 273 -29.65 6.48 12.03
CA ASP A 273 -30.07 5.07 12.11
C ASP A 273 -28.91 4.13 11.69
N PRO A 274 -27.82 4.06 12.47
CA PRO A 274 -26.60 3.37 12.10
C PRO A 274 -26.79 1.85 12.01
N ALA A 275 -27.82 1.31 12.67
CA ALA A 275 -28.17 -0.10 12.59
C ALA A 275 -28.73 -0.50 11.22
N SER A 276 -29.29 0.44 10.45
CA SER A 276 -29.98 0.15 9.19
C SER A 276 -29.40 0.87 7.97
N ALA A 277 -28.81 2.06 8.12
CA ALA A 277 -28.34 2.89 7.02
C ALA A 277 -27.22 3.86 7.45
N GLY A 278 -26.83 4.76 6.55
CA GLY A 278 -25.99 5.94 6.85
C GLY A 278 -24.52 5.84 6.43
N CYS A 279 -23.96 4.63 6.34
CA CYS A 279 -22.60 4.40 5.86
C CYS A 279 -22.63 4.05 4.37
N TRP A 280 -22.46 5.03 3.48
CA TRP A 280 -22.58 4.84 2.02
C TRP A 280 -23.94 4.25 1.58
N GLY A 281 -25.00 4.52 2.36
CA GLY A 281 -26.34 3.94 2.13
C GLY A 281 -26.54 2.55 2.73
N PHE A 282 -25.55 1.99 3.42
CA PHE A 282 -25.61 0.73 4.17
C PHE A 282 -25.58 0.98 5.68
N SER A 283 -25.93 -0.04 6.47
CA SER A 283 -25.74 -0.03 7.92
C SER A 283 -24.27 0.15 8.28
N TRP A 284 -24.01 0.85 9.38
CA TRP A 284 -22.69 0.94 9.98
C TRP A 284 -22.28 -0.42 10.56
N SER A 285 -20.98 -0.66 10.71
CA SER A 285 -20.47 -1.89 11.29
C SER A 285 -20.59 -1.86 12.81
N GLY A 286 -21.47 -2.69 13.37
CA GLY A 286 -21.63 -2.85 14.82
C GLY A 286 -20.48 -3.64 15.42
N PHE A 287 -19.68 -3.00 16.27
CA PHE A 287 -18.52 -3.56 16.93
C PHE A 287 -18.92 -4.17 18.28
N SER A 288 -18.47 -5.40 18.52
CA SER A 288 -18.58 -6.07 19.81
C SER A 288 -17.22 -6.11 20.50
N VAL A 289 -17.18 -5.90 21.81
CA VAL A 289 -15.92 -6.02 22.57
C VAL A 289 -15.38 -7.45 22.43
N ALA A 290 -14.08 -7.57 22.18
CA ALA A 290 -13.39 -8.83 21.99
C ALA A 290 -12.12 -8.91 22.86
N GLU A 291 -11.68 -10.14 23.14
CA GLU A 291 -10.39 -10.38 23.79
C GLU A 291 -9.24 -9.83 22.92
N PRO A 292 -8.18 -9.26 23.54
CA PRO A 292 -7.05 -8.75 22.80
C PRO A 292 -6.30 -9.89 22.12
N VAL A 293 -5.99 -9.69 20.83
CA VAL A 293 -5.22 -10.60 19.98
C VAL A 293 -3.95 -9.92 19.50
N LEU A 294 -2.95 -10.69 19.07
CA LEU A 294 -1.72 -10.12 18.52
C LEU A 294 -2.03 -9.34 17.24
N ILE A 295 -1.74 -8.03 17.24
CA ILE A 295 -2.04 -7.13 16.12
C ILE A 295 -1.01 -7.16 15.00
N LEU A 296 0.06 -7.92 15.17
CA LEU A 296 1.14 -8.09 14.19
C LEU A 296 0.87 -9.25 13.21
N ALA A 297 -0.34 -9.80 13.20
CA ALA A 297 -0.67 -10.93 12.34
C ALA A 297 -0.36 -10.63 10.86
N GLY A 298 0.40 -11.49 10.21
CA GLY A 298 0.94 -11.28 8.87
C GLY A 298 2.22 -12.06 8.65
N GLU A 299 2.74 -11.97 7.43
CA GLU A 299 4.02 -12.55 7.03
C GLU A 299 5.07 -11.44 6.97
N TRP A 300 6.21 -11.65 7.63
CA TRP A 300 7.26 -10.65 7.80
C TRP A 300 8.64 -11.23 7.49
N THR A 301 9.59 -10.36 7.23
CA THR A 301 11.02 -10.67 7.10
C THR A 301 11.81 -9.65 7.89
N ASP A 302 12.72 -10.12 8.73
CA ASP A 302 13.62 -9.26 9.50
C ASP A 302 14.89 -8.87 8.74
N ALA A 303 15.73 -8.02 9.35
CA ALA A 303 16.97 -7.55 8.75
C ALA A 303 18.01 -8.66 8.49
N ASP A 304 17.89 -9.81 9.17
CA ASP A 304 18.76 -10.97 8.98
C ASP A 304 18.23 -11.94 7.90
N GLY A 305 17.07 -11.62 7.30
CA GLY A 305 16.40 -12.44 6.30
C GLY A 305 15.60 -13.60 6.91
N THR A 306 15.38 -13.61 8.22
CA THR A 306 14.49 -14.57 8.89
C THR A 306 13.06 -14.25 8.48
N HIS A 307 12.35 -15.27 8.04
CA HIS A 307 10.93 -15.15 7.76
C HIS A 307 10.13 -15.40 9.04
N HIS A 308 9.10 -14.59 9.28
CA HIS A 308 8.21 -14.70 10.41
C HIS A 308 6.75 -14.76 9.96
N THR A 309 6.06 -15.84 10.34
CA THR A 309 4.60 -15.94 10.17
C THR A 309 3.94 -15.71 11.52
N LEU A 310 3.18 -14.62 11.64
CA LEU A 310 2.46 -14.24 12.85
C LEU A 310 0.96 -14.42 12.61
N THR A 311 0.29 -15.12 13.52
CA THR A 311 -1.18 -15.14 13.62
C THR A 311 -1.61 -14.33 14.85
N HIS A 312 -2.91 -14.31 15.12
CA HIS A 312 -3.48 -13.67 16.30
C HIS A 312 -3.01 -14.29 17.63
N ASP A 313 -2.57 -15.55 17.61
CA ASP A 313 -2.27 -16.39 18.77
C ASP A 313 -0.92 -17.10 18.69
N GLU A 314 -0.21 -16.97 17.58
CA GLU A 314 1.05 -17.67 17.32
C GLU A 314 2.05 -16.78 16.61
N TRP A 315 3.32 -17.02 16.92
CA TRP A 315 4.46 -16.47 16.21
C TRP A 315 5.34 -17.62 15.79
N SER A 316 5.64 -17.74 14.51
CA SER A 316 6.62 -18.69 14.00
C SER A 316 7.71 -17.96 13.22
N GLN A 317 8.90 -18.56 13.18
CA GLN A 317 10.01 -18.01 12.40
C GLN A 317 10.92 -19.11 11.88
N TRP A 318 11.49 -18.91 10.70
CA TRP A 318 12.40 -19.84 10.05
C TRP A 318 13.34 -19.09 9.11
N ILE A 319 14.51 -19.68 8.82
CA ILE A 319 15.51 -19.08 7.94
C ILE A 319 15.39 -19.72 6.53
N PRO A 320 15.16 -18.94 5.46
CA PRO A 320 15.00 -19.42 4.08
C PRO A 320 16.07 -20.40 3.60
N TYR A 321 17.33 -20.16 3.98
CA TYR A 321 18.48 -20.95 3.55
C TYR A 321 18.94 -22.01 4.58
N ALA A 322 18.20 -22.17 5.68
CA ALA A 322 18.45 -23.17 6.72
C ALA A 322 17.11 -23.72 7.28
N PRO A 323 16.31 -24.44 6.47
CA PRO A 323 14.94 -24.84 6.83
C PRO A 323 14.85 -25.84 8.01
N ALA A 324 15.98 -26.34 8.51
CA ALA A 324 16.03 -27.25 9.66
C ALA A 324 15.83 -26.56 11.01
N GLU A 325 15.77 -25.22 11.07
CA GLU A 325 15.62 -24.44 12.31
C GLU A 325 14.34 -23.59 12.30
N THR A 326 13.18 -24.25 12.42
CA THR A 326 11.90 -23.57 12.62
C THR A 326 11.63 -23.39 14.12
N TYR A 327 11.20 -22.20 14.52
CA TYR A 327 10.78 -21.87 15.87
C TYR A 327 9.31 -21.49 15.88
N ARG A 328 8.60 -21.90 16.93
CA ARG A 328 7.19 -21.61 17.15
C ARG A 328 6.94 -21.17 18.59
N TYR A 329 6.12 -20.15 18.75
CA TYR A 329 5.81 -19.51 20.02
C TYR A 329 4.30 -19.26 20.10
N VAL A 330 3.63 -19.86 21.09
CA VAL A 330 2.19 -19.69 21.28
C VAL A 330 1.94 -18.53 22.25
N VAL A 331 1.30 -17.47 21.78
CA VAL A 331 1.02 -16.26 22.58
C VAL A 331 0.05 -16.63 23.72
N ARG A 332 0.37 -16.17 24.94
CA ARG A 332 -0.42 -16.44 26.15
C ARG A 332 -0.91 -15.19 26.84
N GLN A 333 -0.21 -14.09 26.67
CA GLN A 333 -0.53 -12.80 27.26
C GLN A 333 0.11 -11.70 26.42
N LEU A 334 -0.54 -10.56 26.27
CA LEU A 334 -0.02 -9.44 25.49
C LEU A 334 -0.60 -8.10 25.97
N SER A 335 0.07 -7.02 25.61
CA SER A 335 -0.47 -5.65 25.61
C SER A 335 -0.14 -5.02 24.27
N ASN A 336 -1.16 -4.77 23.45
CA ASN A 336 -0.97 -4.09 22.16
C ASN A 336 -0.65 -2.61 22.33
N GLU A 337 -1.16 -2.00 23.40
CA GLU A 337 -0.91 -0.59 23.75
C GLU A 337 0.55 -0.38 24.16
N ASP A 338 1.07 -1.26 25.02
CA ASP A 338 2.47 -1.18 25.48
C ASP A 338 3.46 -1.86 24.52
N GLY A 339 2.95 -2.56 23.51
CA GLY A 339 3.75 -3.24 22.49
C GLY A 339 4.55 -4.44 23.01
N TRP A 340 3.92 -5.39 23.71
CA TRP A 340 4.61 -6.63 24.11
C TRP A 340 3.72 -7.87 24.14
N ALA A 341 4.34 -9.04 23.99
CA ALA A 341 3.70 -10.36 24.10
C ALA A 341 4.58 -11.36 24.86
N ILE A 342 3.95 -12.16 25.70
CA ILE A 342 4.54 -13.32 26.37
C ILE A 342 4.02 -14.58 25.69
N ALA A 343 4.94 -15.42 25.24
CA ALA A 343 4.64 -16.62 24.49
C ALA A 343 5.28 -17.86 25.10
N LYS A 344 4.64 -19.00 24.91
CA LYS A 344 5.16 -20.32 25.29
C LYS A 344 5.91 -20.90 24.09
N ASN A 345 7.19 -21.24 24.27
CA ASN A 345 7.99 -21.87 23.22
C ASN A 345 7.50 -23.30 22.99
N ASP A 346 7.35 -23.70 21.73
CA ASP A 346 6.97 -25.06 21.36
C ASP A 346 8.02 -26.08 21.85
N ALA A 347 7.59 -27.33 22.07
CA ALA A 347 8.47 -28.41 22.50
C ALA A 347 9.48 -28.82 21.42
N ASP A 348 9.14 -28.56 20.15
CA ASP A 348 9.97 -28.90 18.99
C ASP A 348 10.99 -27.81 18.65
N ASN A 349 10.98 -26.66 19.34
CA ASN A 349 11.94 -25.58 19.10
C ASN A 349 13.38 -26.09 19.33
N PRO A 350 14.32 -25.88 18.38
CA PRO A 350 15.70 -26.37 18.50
C PRO A 350 16.41 -25.92 19.79
N THR A 351 16.10 -24.71 20.23
CA THR A 351 16.58 -24.13 21.50
C THR A 351 15.43 -23.52 22.28
N GLY A 352 15.57 -23.50 23.61
CA GLY A 352 14.56 -22.91 24.50
C GLY A 352 13.20 -23.62 24.48
N ALA A 353 13.15 -24.88 24.02
CA ALA A 353 11.93 -25.70 24.02
C ALA A 353 11.25 -25.67 25.39
N VAL A 354 9.92 -25.58 25.38
CA VAL A 354 9.06 -25.48 26.58
C VAL A 354 9.39 -24.35 27.55
N LEU A 355 10.30 -23.42 27.23
CA LEU A 355 10.52 -22.21 28.02
C LEU A 355 9.54 -21.11 27.59
N TRP A 356 9.71 -19.91 28.11
CA TRP A 356 8.87 -18.75 27.85
C TRP A 356 9.67 -17.66 27.16
N SER A 357 9.02 -17.00 26.20
CA SER A 357 9.58 -15.86 25.48
C SER A 357 8.82 -14.57 25.79
N ARG A 358 9.52 -13.45 25.72
CA ARG A 358 8.96 -12.10 25.66
C ARG A 358 9.40 -11.46 24.35
N PHE A 359 8.43 -10.93 23.61
CA PHE A 359 8.62 -10.08 22.45
C PHE A 359 8.12 -8.68 22.79
N ASP A 360 8.89 -7.66 22.42
CA ASP A 360 8.49 -6.26 22.49
C ASP A 360 8.50 -5.69 21.06
N TRP A 361 7.57 -4.83 20.71
CA TRP A 361 7.49 -4.18 19.40
C TRP A 361 7.16 -2.70 19.52
N ARG A 362 7.55 -1.94 18.51
CA ARG A 362 7.17 -0.53 18.37
C ARG A 362 7.03 -0.17 16.91
N TRP A 363 6.03 0.64 16.61
CA TRP A 363 5.93 1.35 15.35
C TRP A 363 6.74 2.65 15.46
N TYR A 364 7.75 2.80 14.59
CA TYR A 364 8.67 3.93 14.58
C TYR A 364 8.38 4.83 13.37
N ASP A 365 8.26 6.14 13.61
CA ASP A 365 8.11 7.13 12.54
C ASP A 365 9.50 7.47 11.97
N ALA A 366 9.75 6.98 10.75
CA ALA A 366 10.98 7.27 10.01
C ALA A 366 11.02 8.71 9.45
N GLY A 367 9.96 9.50 9.65
CA GLY A 367 9.82 10.88 9.21
C GLY A 367 8.84 11.02 8.04
N ILE A 368 8.56 12.30 7.70
CA ILE A 368 7.56 12.69 6.70
C ILE A 368 7.84 11.99 5.35
N GLY A 369 6.90 11.13 4.92
CA GLY A 369 6.92 10.46 3.62
C GLY A 369 7.57 9.07 3.59
N GLN A 370 8.10 8.56 4.70
CA GLN A 370 8.74 7.23 4.77
C GLN A 370 7.83 6.14 5.40
N GLY A 371 6.69 6.53 5.99
CA GLY A 371 5.78 5.60 6.66
C GLY A 371 6.29 5.15 8.04
N LEU A 372 5.43 4.39 8.76
CA LEU A 372 5.80 3.78 10.04
C LEU A 372 6.46 2.41 9.80
N GLU A 373 7.65 2.23 10.36
CA GLU A 373 8.37 0.96 10.34
C GLU A 373 8.02 0.13 11.58
N LEU A 374 7.80 -1.17 11.41
CA LEU A 374 7.65 -2.10 12.54
C LEU A 374 9.04 -2.54 13.01
N TRP A 375 9.33 -2.33 14.28
CA TRP A 375 10.54 -2.80 14.93
C TRP A 375 10.20 -3.78 16.04
N VAL A 376 10.90 -4.90 16.10
CA VAL A 376 10.64 -6.00 17.04
C VAL A 376 11.92 -6.37 17.77
N CYS A 377 11.80 -6.64 19.06
CA CYS A 377 12.83 -7.22 19.91
C CYS A 377 12.37 -8.55 20.51
N HIS A 378 13.16 -9.61 20.35
CA HIS A 378 12.99 -10.85 21.12
C HIS A 378 13.68 -10.72 22.49
N THR A 379 13.09 -9.90 23.35
CA THR A 379 13.65 -9.43 24.62
C THR A 379 14.11 -10.58 25.53
N VAL A 380 13.35 -11.66 25.58
CA VAL A 380 13.72 -12.86 26.33
C VAL A 380 13.36 -14.08 25.50
N ALA A 381 14.34 -14.95 25.22
CA ALA A 381 14.12 -16.17 24.43
C ALA A 381 13.85 -17.43 25.27
N ALA A 382 14.17 -17.41 26.57
CA ALA A 382 14.28 -18.63 27.38
C ALA A 382 14.07 -18.40 28.89
N ALA A 383 12.94 -17.79 29.29
CA ALA A 383 12.54 -17.69 30.69
C ALA A 383 11.96 -19.02 31.23
N VAL A 384 12.24 -19.33 32.50
CA VAL A 384 11.78 -20.59 33.11
C VAL A 384 10.29 -20.58 33.48
N SER A 385 9.66 -19.41 33.57
CA SER A 385 8.23 -19.27 33.82
C SER A 385 7.62 -18.06 33.08
N GLN A 386 6.30 -18.05 32.93
CA GLN A 386 5.56 -16.91 32.38
C GLN A 386 5.78 -15.65 33.21
N ALA A 387 5.81 -15.80 34.54
CA ALA A 387 6.03 -14.69 35.47
C ALA A 387 7.42 -14.08 35.30
N ASP A 388 8.44 -14.90 35.07
CA ASP A 388 9.81 -14.40 34.83
C ASP A 388 9.91 -13.68 33.48
N ALA A 389 9.22 -14.18 32.45
CA ALA A 389 9.15 -13.50 31.15
C ALA A 389 8.43 -12.16 31.26
N LEU A 390 7.33 -12.09 32.02
CA LEU A 390 6.58 -10.86 32.25
C LEU A 390 7.37 -9.84 33.09
N ALA A 391 8.10 -10.30 34.11
CA ALA A 391 8.89 -9.46 35.00
C ALA A 391 10.22 -9.00 34.38
N ALA A 392 10.58 -9.47 33.19
CA ALA A 392 11.77 -9.03 32.49
C ALA A 392 11.72 -7.53 32.20
N THR A 393 12.88 -6.88 32.29
CA THR A 393 13.03 -5.47 31.89
C THR A 393 12.61 -5.32 30.43
N ALA A 394 11.62 -4.47 30.17
CA ALA A 394 11.18 -4.16 28.81
C ALA A 394 12.33 -3.63 27.97
N ALA A 395 12.31 -3.93 26.67
CA ALA A 395 13.28 -3.40 25.73
C ALA A 395 13.19 -1.86 25.66
N ASP A 396 14.33 -1.18 25.52
CA ASP A 396 14.36 0.27 25.40
C ASP A 396 14.01 0.68 23.97
N ALA A 397 12.80 1.19 23.79
CA ALA A 397 12.24 1.51 22.48
C ALA A 397 12.47 2.97 22.06
N ARG A 398 13.39 3.72 22.70
CA ARG A 398 13.65 5.14 22.39
C ARG A 398 14.32 5.36 21.04
N ASP A 399 15.24 4.47 20.67
CA ASP A 399 15.88 4.45 19.35
C ASP A 399 16.14 2.99 18.93
N PRO A 400 15.14 2.33 18.32
CA PRO A 400 15.21 0.92 17.93
C PRO A 400 16.37 0.61 16.98
N SER A 401 16.81 1.61 16.20
CA SER A 401 17.83 1.46 15.16
C SER A 401 19.26 1.37 15.71
N THR A 402 19.51 1.92 16.91
CA THR A 402 20.86 1.97 17.49
C THR A 402 21.05 1.06 18.71
N GLY A 403 19.98 0.50 19.28
CA GLY A 403 20.08 -0.41 20.42
C GLY A 403 18.74 -0.65 21.13
N GLY A 404 18.81 -1.19 22.34
CA GLY A 404 17.67 -1.32 23.25
C GLY A 404 17.05 -2.71 23.35
N CYS A 405 17.43 -3.64 22.46
CA CYS A 405 17.10 -5.05 22.57
C CYS A 405 18.22 -5.82 23.29
N GLY A 406 18.40 -5.54 24.58
CA GLY A 406 19.57 -6.00 25.33
C GLY A 406 20.85 -5.30 24.84
N ALA A 407 21.79 -6.05 24.27
CA ALA A 407 23.06 -5.53 23.75
C ALA A 407 23.06 -5.27 22.23
N VAL A 408 21.93 -5.50 21.55
CA VAL A 408 21.78 -5.36 20.10
C VAL A 408 20.65 -4.38 19.74
N PRO A 409 20.63 -3.85 18.49
CA PRO A 409 19.48 -3.13 17.95
C PRO A 409 18.22 -4.00 17.90
N TRP A 410 17.07 -3.36 17.73
CA TRP A 410 15.83 -4.07 17.39
C TRP A 410 15.90 -4.52 15.93
N SER A 411 15.13 -5.55 15.59
CA SER A 411 15.01 -6.02 14.20
C SER A 411 13.90 -5.26 13.50
N ARG A 412 14.21 -4.62 12.37
CA ARG A 412 13.19 -4.04 11.50
C ARG A 412 12.46 -5.15 10.75
N PHE A 413 11.15 -5.20 10.90
CA PHE A 413 10.28 -6.12 10.20
C PHE A 413 9.72 -5.46 8.94
N THR A 414 9.87 -6.14 7.81
CA THR A 414 9.29 -5.75 6.51
C THR A 414 8.30 -6.82 6.08
N PRO A 415 7.21 -6.51 5.35
CA PRO A 415 6.31 -7.54 4.85
C PRO A 415 7.08 -8.57 4.02
N TRP A 416 6.80 -9.85 4.24
CA TRP A 416 7.39 -10.88 3.40
C TRP A 416 6.80 -10.79 2.00
N VAL A 417 7.67 -10.51 1.03
CA VAL A 417 7.35 -10.66 -0.38
C VAL A 417 8.05 -11.93 -0.82
N VAL A 418 7.30 -12.92 -1.31
CA VAL A 418 7.89 -14.06 -2.02
C VAL A 418 8.73 -13.47 -3.15
N PRO A 419 10.06 -13.62 -3.17
CA PRO A 419 10.84 -13.15 -4.30
C PRO A 419 10.29 -13.86 -5.55
N PRO A 420 9.92 -13.14 -6.62
CA PRO A 420 9.56 -13.81 -7.86
C PRO A 420 10.73 -14.71 -8.25
N CYS A 421 10.44 -15.95 -8.64
CA CYS A 421 11.49 -16.88 -9.04
C CYS A 421 12.34 -16.25 -10.11
N GLU A 422 13.63 -16.48 -10.03
CA GLU A 422 14.49 -16.18 -11.16
C GLU A 422 13.96 -16.93 -12.38
N VAL A 423 13.58 -16.19 -13.41
CA VAL A 423 13.13 -16.75 -14.68
C VAL A 423 14.38 -17.17 -15.46
N PRO A 424 14.54 -18.46 -15.82
CA PRO A 424 15.65 -18.88 -16.65
C PRO A 424 15.69 -18.10 -17.97
N GLN A 425 16.84 -17.55 -18.33
CA GLN A 425 17.00 -16.72 -19.52
C GLN A 425 17.59 -17.54 -20.67
N ALA A 426 17.07 -17.33 -21.88
CA ALA A 426 17.60 -17.82 -23.15
C ALA A 426 17.26 -16.80 -24.26
N PRO A 427 17.95 -16.85 -25.42
CA PRO A 427 17.67 -15.93 -26.52
C PRO A 427 16.22 -15.99 -27.00
N ALA A 428 15.50 -14.86 -27.01
CA ALA A 428 14.10 -14.75 -27.42
C ALA A 428 13.95 -13.91 -28.70
N LEU A 429 13.64 -14.56 -29.82
CA LEU A 429 13.40 -13.93 -31.13
C LEU A 429 12.08 -14.44 -31.73
N PRO A 430 11.38 -13.68 -32.59
CA PRO A 430 10.17 -14.16 -33.24
C PRO A 430 10.44 -15.34 -34.18
N ILE A 431 11.55 -15.27 -34.94
CA ILE A 431 11.99 -16.30 -35.88
C ILE A 431 13.36 -16.80 -35.44
N VAL A 432 13.58 -18.12 -35.49
CA VAL A 432 14.85 -18.75 -35.15
C VAL A 432 15.24 -19.80 -36.18
N HIS A 433 16.54 -19.95 -36.43
CA HIS A 433 17.04 -20.98 -37.33
C HIS A 433 16.85 -22.38 -36.73
N ARG A 434 16.49 -23.38 -37.56
CA ARG A 434 16.26 -24.76 -37.13
C ARG A 434 17.45 -25.49 -36.49
N ASP A 435 18.66 -24.97 -36.69
CA ASP A 435 19.87 -25.52 -36.06
C ASP A 435 20.19 -24.84 -34.71
N ALA A 436 19.30 -23.98 -34.20
CA ALA A 436 19.50 -23.30 -32.93
C ALA A 436 19.26 -24.21 -31.72
N THR A 437 20.16 -24.11 -30.75
CA THR A 437 20.02 -24.68 -29.42
C THR A 437 19.80 -23.53 -28.43
N LEU A 438 18.65 -23.51 -27.76
CA LEU A 438 18.44 -22.62 -26.63
C LEU A 438 19.15 -23.18 -25.40
N THR A 439 19.96 -22.34 -24.75
CA THR A 439 20.58 -22.66 -23.47
C THR A 439 20.04 -21.73 -22.40
N PHE A 440 19.32 -22.30 -21.44
CA PHE A 440 18.74 -21.60 -20.31
C PHE A 440 19.77 -21.44 -19.20
N VAL A 441 19.90 -20.21 -18.70
CA VAL A 441 20.79 -19.85 -17.60
C VAL A 441 20.04 -19.12 -16.50
N THR A 442 20.55 -19.26 -15.29
CA THR A 442 20.11 -18.55 -14.09
C THR A 442 21.36 -18.04 -13.37
N GLY A 443 21.26 -16.88 -12.72
CA GLY A 443 22.26 -16.32 -11.82
C GLY A 443 22.44 -17.16 -10.55
N THR A 444 21.45 -17.97 -10.20
CA THR A 444 21.54 -19.02 -9.18
C THR A 444 21.88 -20.39 -9.81
N ASN A 445 22.62 -21.26 -9.12
CA ASN A 445 22.90 -22.64 -9.59
C ASN A 445 21.70 -23.59 -9.38
N GLY A 446 20.46 -23.09 -9.48
CA GLY A 446 19.26 -23.89 -9.26
C GLY A 446 18.98 -24.87 -10.39
N ALA A 447 18.20 -25.91 -10.11
CA ALA A 447 17.81 -26.90 -11.10
C ALA A 447 16.78 -26.30 -12.06
N ILE A 448 16.99 -26.44 -13.37
CA ILE A 448 16.09 -25.94 -14.42
C ILE A 448 15.33 -27.12 -15.05
N GLU A 449 14.05 -26.90 -15.32
CA GLU A 449 13.26 -27.74 -16.20
C GLU A 449 12.81 -26.98 -17.45
N VAL A 450 12.85 -27.64 -18.60
CA VAL A 450 12.38 -27.11 -19.89
C VAL A 450 11.21 -27.94 -20.39
N GLY A 451 10.21 -27.28 -20.97
CA GLY A 451 9.06 -27.91 -21.60
C GLY A 451 8.74 -27.26 -22.95
N VAL A 452 8.01 -27.99 -23.79
CA VAL A 452 7.56 -27.50 -25.10
C VAL A 452 6.07 -27.77 -25.30
N GLY A 453 5.44 -26.97 -26.15
CA GLY A 453 4.04 -27.11 -26.54
C GLY A 453 3.73 -26.44 -27.88
N SER A 454 2.47 -26.53 -28.32
CA SER A 454 1.99 -25.76 -29.47
C SER A 454 2.01 -24.26 -29.17
N THR A 455 1.93 -23.42 -30.21
CA THR A 455 1.86 -21.96 -30.08
C THR A 455 0.69 -21.47 -29.19
N THR A 456 -0.37 -22.25 -29.09
CA THR A 456 -1.55 -21.97 -28.24
C THR A 456 -1.50 -22.64 -26.86
N ALA A 457 -0.45 -23.41 -26.56
CA ALA A 457 -0.33 -24.08 -25.27
C ALA A 457 -0.19 -23.05 -24.14
N LEU A 458 -0.87 -23.28 -23.03
CA LEU A 458 -0.71 -22.51 -21.80
C LEU A 458 0.40 -23.10 -20.91
N LEU A 459 0.63 -24.41 -21.02
CA LEU A 459 1.66 -25.17 -20.28
C LEU A 459 2.20 -26.30 -21.16
N PRO A 460 3.44 -26.77 -20.92
CA PRO A 460 3.99 -27.93 -21.61
C PRO A 460 3.32 -29.22 -21.12
N GLN A 461 3.24 -30.23 -21.97
CA GLN A 461 2.72 -31.55 -21.59
C GLN A 461 3.67 -32.31 -20.65
N THR A 462 4.98 -32.07 -20.80
CA THR A 462 6.04 -32.72 -20.02
C THR A 462 7.13 -31.71 -19.72
N TRP A 463 7.65 -31.76 -18.49
CA TRP A 463 8.86 -31.05 -18.07
C TRP A 463 10.07 -31.97 -18.15
N MET A 464 11.16 -31.47 -18.69
CA MET A 464 12.42 -32.18 -18.83
C MET A 464 13.47 -31.51 -17.94
N ALA A 465 14.12 -32.26 -17.07
CA ALA A 465 15.24 -31.77 -16.25
C ALA A 465 16.49 -31.57 -17.12
N THR A 466 16.53 -30.45 -17.84
CA THR A 466 17.60 -30.04 -18.75
C THR A 466 17.68 -28.52 -18.75
N THR A 467 18.84 -27.98 -19.12
CA THR A 467 19.05 -26.54 -19.36
C THR A 467 19.05 -26.19 -20.84
N THR A 468 18.87 -27.17 -21.74
CA THR A 468 18.99 -26.96 -23.19
C THR A 468 17.85 -27.60 -23.97
N ILE A 469 17.51 -27.01 -25.12
CA ILE A 469 16.56 -27.56 -26.09
C ILE A 469 16.96 -27.18 -27.53
N ASP A 470 16.98 -28.18 -28.42
CA ASP A 470 17.23 -28.00 -29.85
C ASP A 470 15.92 -27.73 -30.59
N LEU A 471 15.88 -26.69 -31.43
CA LEU A 471 14.69 -26.28 -32.18
C LEU A 471 14.71 -26.84 -33.61
N ALA A 472 14.78 -28.17 -33.76
CA ALA A 472 15.01 -28.81 -35.06
C ALA A 472 13.76 -28.91 -35.98
N GLU A 473 12.56 -28.86 -35.43
CA GLU A 473 11.31 -29.02 -36.20
C GLU A 473 10.80 -27.65 -36.69
N GLU A 474 10.70 -27.48 -38.01
CA GLU A 474 10.21 -26.24 -38.64
C GLU A 474 8.74 -25.94 -38.29
N GLY A 475 8.42 -24.66 -38.07
CA GLY A 475 7.10 -24.17 -37.69
C GLY A 475 7.02 -23.58 -36.28
N GLY A 476 5.80 -23.31 -35.83
CA GLY A 476 5.55 -22.64 -34.55
C GLY A 476 5.68 -23.56 -33.34
N ILE A 477 6.55 -23.21 -32.39
CA ILE A 477 6.75 -23.92 -31.12
C ILE A 477 6.72 -22.93 -29.95
N LYS A 478 6.05 -23.30 -28.86
CA LYS A 478 6.14 -22.55 -27.59
C LYS A 478 7.07 -23.29 -26.64
N VAL A 479 8.07 -22.59 -26.14
CA VAL A 479 9.07 -23.12 -25.20
C VAL A 479 8.82 -22.51 -23.82
N PHE A 480 8.93 -23.36 -22.81
CA PHE A 480 8.78 -23.03 -21.40
C PHE A 480 10.06 -23.39 -20.66
N ALA A 481 10.51 -22.58 -19.71
CA ALA A 481 11.56 -22.98 -18.78
C ALA A 481 11.28 -22.45 -17.37
N ARG A 482 11.58 -23.24 -16.34
CA ARG A 482 11.36 -22.85 -14.94
C ARG A 482 12.49 -23.30 -14.05
N LEU A 483 12.70 -22.57 -12.96
CA LEU A 483 13.45 -23.04 -11.82
C LEU A 483 12.63 -24.08 -11.04
N VAL A 484 13.27 -25.13 -10.57
CA VAL A 484 12.68 -26.10 -9.63
C VAL A 484 13.04 -25.64 -8.22
N ASP A 485 12.12 -24.91 -7.59
CA ASP A 485 12.23 -24.42 -6.22
C ASP A 485 10.87 -24.54 -5.51
N ASP A 486 10.83 -25.21 -4.36
CA ASP A 486 9.62 -25.47 -3.57
C ASP A 486 9.05 -24.21 -2.89
N LEU A 487 9.85 -23.13 -2.79
CA LEU A 487 9.48 -21.89 -2.08
C LEU A 487 8.90 -20.81 -3.00
N CYS A 488 8.64 -21.15 -4.25
CA CYS A 488 8.63 -20.19 -5.34
C CYS A 488 7.39 -20.38 -6.23
N VAL A 489 6.60 -19.32 -6.47
CA VAL A 489 5.44 -19.37 -7.37
C VAL A 489 5.97 -19.28 -8.81
N SER A 490 5.77 -20.35 -9.59
CA SER A 490 6.42 -20.55 -10.89
C SER A 490 6.06 -19.47 -11.93
N VAL A 491 6.78 -18.35 -11.93
CA VAL A 491 6.96 -17.57 -13.16
C VAL A 491 7.96 -18.35 -14.00
N ALA A 492 7.55 -18.71 -15.22
CA ALA A 492 8.36 -19.45 -16.15
C ALA A 492 8.74 -18.55 -17.31
N PHE A 493 9.89 -18.79 -17.91
CA PHE A 493 10.19 -18.32 -19.25
C PHE A 493 9.12 -18.89 -20.17
N VAL A 494 8.49 -18.06 -20.98
CA VAL A 494 7.54 -18.48 -22.00
C VAL A 494 7.81 -17.68 -23.27
N HIS A 495 8.16 -18.35 -24.35
CA HIS A 495 8.34 -17.70 -25.64
C HIS A 495 7.84 -18.57 -26.78
N THR A 496 7.28 -17.94 -27.81
CA THR A 496 6.85 -18.63 -29.03
C THR A 496 7.82 -18.32 -30.15
N TYR A 497 8.40 -19.35 -30.74
CA TYR A 497 9.32 -19.25 -31.87
C TYR A 497 8.64 -19.75 -33.15
N ASP A 498 8.91 -19.09 -34.26
CA ASP A 498 8.74 -19.66 -35.60
C ASP A 498 10.07 -20.19 -36.12
N VAL A 499 10.21 -21.51 -36.16
CA VAL A 499 11.44 -22.20 -36.55
C VAL A 499 11.52 -22.31 -38.06
N ARG A 500 12.61 -21.79 -38.65
CA ARG A 500 12.80 -21.74 -40.11
C ARG A 500 14.21 -22.19 -40.54
N PRO A 501 14.40 -22.62 -41.81
CA PRO A 501 15.72 -22.98 -42.33
C PRO A 501 16.58 -21.76 -42.76
N ALA A 502 16.02 -20.55 -42.69
CA ALA A 502 16.70 -19.28 -42.94
C ALA A 502 15.90 -18.14 -42.31
N TYR A 503 16.56 -17.02 -42.02
CA TYR A 503 15.90 -15.79 -41.62
C TYR A 503 15.20 -15.13 -42.82
N PRO A 504 14.30 -14.15 -42.59
CA PRO A 504 13.57 -13.49 -43.69
C PRO A 504 14.51 -12.94 -44.79
N PRO A 505 14.19 -13.15 -46.07
CA PRO A 505 15.01 -12.65 -47.18
C PRO A 505 14.85 -11.13 -47.38
N ALA A 506 15.60 -10.59 -48.34
CA ALA A 506 15.59 -9.19 -48.73
C ALA A 506 14.19 -8.65 -49.08
N ALA A 507 14.04 -7.33 -49.03
CA ALA A 507 12.79 -6.66 -49.38
C ALA A 507 12.32 -7.06 -50.79
N GLY A 508 11.00 -7.23 -50.95
CA GLY A 508 10.38 -7.64 -52.22
C GLY A 508 10.45 -9.16 -52.51
N GLU A 509 11.17 -9.94 -51.70
CA GLU A 509 11.16 -11.41 -51.80
C GLU A 509 10.06 -12.05 -50.95
N ALA A 510 9.59 -13.23 -51.36
CA ALA A 510 8.55 -13.94 -50.65
C ALA A 510 9.03 -14.38 -49.25
N GLY A 511 8.28 -13.97 -48.21
CA GLY A 511 8.59 -14.29 -46.82
C GLY A 511 9.47 -13.25 -46.11
N THR A 512 9.79 -12.13 -46.77
CA THR A 512 10.45 -10.97 -46.13
C THR A 512 9.58 -10.40 -45.00
N THR A 513 10.24 -9.80 -44.01
CA THR A 513 9.59 -9.02 -42.95
C THR A 513 9.89 -7.53 -43.07
N ALA A 514 10.50 -7.09 -44.17
CA ALA A 514 10.81 -5.68 -44.43
C ALA A 514 9.56 -4.80 -44.36
N VAL A 515 9.61 -3.72 -43.59
CA VAL A 515 8.54 -2.73 -43.47
C VAL A 515 8.83 -1.57 -44.43
N ALA A 516 7.97 -1.34 -45.42
CA ALA A 516 8.14 -0.21 -46.35
C ALA A 516 7.97 1.13 -45.61
N ALA A 517 8.76 2.14 -45.97
CA ALA A 517 8.69 3.47 -45.34
C ALA A 517 7.33 4.17 -45.51
N ASP A 518 6.54 3.77 -46.52
CA ASP A 518 5.19 4.26 -46.80
C ASP A 518 4.09 3.28 -46.36
N ALA A 519 4.43 2.28 -45.54
CA ALA A 519 3.48 1.32 -45.02
C ALA A 519 2.42 1.99 -44.13
N THR A 520 1.16 1.60 -44.31
CA THR A 520 0.00 2.27 -43.68
C THR A 520 -0.18 1.94 -42.19
N ASP A 521 0.52 0.91 -41.73
CA ASP A 521 0.61 0.48 -40.32
C ASP A 521 1.63 1.30 -39.52
N ILE A 522 2.46 2.13 -40.17
CA ILE A 522 3.29 3.11 -39.47
C ILE A 522 2.38 4.22 -38.90
N VAL A 523 2.35 4.32 -37.58
CA VAL A 523 1.53 5.29 -36.83
C VAL A 523 2.32 6.48 -36.31
N GLY A 524 3.65 6.35 -36.24
CA GLY A 524 4.52 7.39 -35.72
C GLY A 524 5.98 7.22 -36.13
N TRP A 525 6.79 8.22 -35.79
CA TRP A 525 8.23 8.26 -36.02
C TRP A 525 8.92 8.89 -34.82
N ALA A 526 10.23 8.68 -34.68
CA ALA A 526 11.03 9.37 -33.68
C ALA A 526 10.88 10.90 -33.80
N THR A 527 10.67 11.57 -32.67
CA THR A 527 10.38 13.02 -32.62
C THR A 527 11.52 13.85 -32.04
N ASN A 528 12.43 13.23 -31.29
CA ASN A 528 13.57 13.92 -30.71
C ASN A 528 14.78 12.99 -30.47
N VAL A 529 15.97 13.58 -30.45
CA VAL A 529 17.24 12.89 -30.11
C VAL A 529 17.53 13.13 -28.63
N ALA A 530 17.52 12.07 -27.83
CA ALA A 530 17.80 12.16 -26.39
C ALA A 530 19.31 12.24 -26.11
N SER A 531 20.12 11.43 -26.82
CA SER A 531 21.58 11.44 -26.71
C SER A 531 22.23 10.80 -27.93
N VAL A 532 23.49 11.16 -28.22
CA VAL A 532 24.31 10.53 -29.26
C VAL A 532 25.77 10.43 -28.79
N THR A 533 26.46 9.37 -29.18
CA THR A 533 27.91 9.23 -29.08
C THR A 533 28.42 8.72 -30.42
N PHE A 534 29.17 9.54 -31.14
CA PHE A 534 29.77 9.14 -32.41
C PHE A 534 31.01 8.27 -32.17
N GLY A 535 31.14 7.23 -33.01
CA GLY A 535 32.30 6.34 -33.06
C GLY A 535 33.43 6.88 -33.92
N ASP A 536 34.34 6.00 -34.30
CA ASP A 536 35.51 6.34 -35.12
C ASP A 536 35.16 6.48 -36.62
N ASP A 537 35.97 7.26 -37.35
CA ASP A 537 35.96 7.40 -38.82
C ASP A 537 34.65 7.89 -39.47
N VAL A 538 33.76 8.53 -38.70
CA VAL A 538 32.60 9.28 -39.21
C VAL A 538 32.91 10.77 -39.38
N ASP A 539 32.77 11.27 -40.61
CA ASP A 539 33.00 12.68 -40.94
C ASP A 539 31.90 13.58 -40.34
N GLU A 540 32.26 14.82 -39.95
CA GLU A 540 31.32 15.79 -39.36
C GLU A 540 30.06 16.03 -40.22
N ALA A 541 30.15 15.86 -41.55
CA ALA A 541 29.03 16.03 -42.47
C ALA A 541 27.90 14.99 -42.27
N TRP A 542 28.20 13.84 -41.67
CA TRP A 542 27.26 12.76 -41.38
C TRP A 542 26.75 12.75 -39.93
N GLN A 543 27.25 13.65 -39.08
CA GLN A 543 26.90 13.73 -37.66
C GLN A 543 25.65 14.60 -37.38
N ILE A 544 24.80 14.83 -38.38
CA ILE A 544 23.61 15.69 -38.26
C ILE A 544 22.45 14.86 -37.71
N THR A 545 22.27 14.86 -36.39
CA THR A 545 21.34 13.97 -35.68
C THR A 545 19.86 14.19 -36.02
N ASP A 546 19.47 15.42 -36.40
CA ASP A 546 18.08 15.75 -36.76
C ASP A 546 17.60 14.96 -37.98
N LYS A 547 18.52 14.38 -38.76
CA LYS A 547 18.21 13.53 -39.91
C LYS A 547 17.59 12.19 -39.54
N ALA A 548 17.78 11.72 -38.31
CA ALA A 548 17.14 10.50 -37.80
C ALA A 548 15.68 10.70 -37.35
N LEU A 549 15.15 11.92 -37.48
CA LEU A 549 13.82 12.29 -36.99
C LEU A 549 12.81 12.37 -38.14
N GLY A 550 11.58 11.95 -37.85
CA GLY A 550 10.52 11.91 -38.86
C GLY A 550 10.61 10.70 -39.79
N ALA A 551 9.93 10.80 -40.93
CA ALA A 551 9.81 9.69 -41.86
C ALA A 551 11.12 9.43 -42.63
N ALA A 552 11.44 8.14 -42.79
CA ALA A 552 12.54 7.69 -43.64
C ALA A 552 12.44 8.35 -45.03
N SER A 553 13.52 8.98 -45.48
CA SER A 553 13.51 9.83 -46.67
C SER A 553 14.49 9.38 -47.75
N GLY A 554 15.19 8.27 -47.50
CA GLY A 554 16.08 7.61 -48.45
C GLY A 554 17.57 7.87 -48.16
N PRO A 555 18.47 7.40 -49.03
CA PRO A 555 19.83 7.02 -48.66
C PRO A 555 20.80 8.19 -48.40
N SER A 556 20.32 9.44 -48.45
CA SER A 556 21.17 10.63 -48.32
C SER A 556 20.86 11.50 -47.10
N ASP A 557 19.74 11.25 -46.42
CA ASP A 557 19.34 12.02 -45.23
C ASP A 557 19.46 11.17 -43.97
N ILE A 558 20.69 10.73 -43.70
CA ILE A 558 21.01 9.85 -42.59
C ILE A 558 21.91 10.52 -41.56
N VAL A 559 21.97 9.93 -40.36
CA VAL A 559 23.03 10.13 -39.38
C VAL A 559 23.95 8.91 -39.37
N GLY A 560 25.22 9.11 -39.70
CA GLY A 560 26.24 8.08 -39.58
C GLY A 560 26.69 7.98 -38.13
N LEU A 561 26.68 6.78 -37.54
CA LEU A 561 27.03 6.62 -36.13
C LEU A 561 28.54 6.59 -35.88
N GLY A 562 29.36 6.30 -36.88
CA GLY A 562 30.77 5.97 -36.67
C GLY A 562 30.94 4.58 -36.09
N ARG A 563 32.13 3.99 -36.28
CA ARG A 563 32.44 2.65 -35.78
C ARG A 563 32.38 2.63 -34.25
N GLY A 564 31.44 1.90 -33.69
CA GLY A 564 31.15 1.77 -32.27
C GLY A 564 30.27 2.89 -31.69
N GLY A 565 29.67 3.73 -32.53
CA GLY A 565 28.77 4.79 -32.11
C GLY A 565 27.38 4.32 -31.69
N ASN A 566 26.60 5.21 -31.08
CA ASN A 566 25.21 4.98 -30.75
C ASN A 566 24.38 6.28 -30.72
N ILE A 567 23.09 6.15 -30.95
CA ILE A 567 22.10 7.23 -30.81
C ILE A 567 20.88 6.73 -30.06
N THR A 568 20.32 7.56 -29.19
CA THR A 568 19.06 7.31 -28.48
C THR A 568 18.03 8.33 -28.93
N LEU A 569 16.92 7.84 -29.47
CA LEU A 569 15.78 8.61 -29.91
C LEU A 569 14.64 8.50 -28.91
N SER A 570 13.80 9.52 -28.82
CA SER A 570 12.61 9.54 -27.96
C SER A 570 11.31 9.69 -28.75
N PHE A 571 10.23 9.11 -28.20
CA PHE A 571 8.92 9.01 -28.83
C PHE A 571 7.83 9.62 -27.93
N ASP A 572 6.92 10.37 -28.53
CA ASP A 572 5.71 10.91 -27.89
C ASP A 572 4.59 10.92 -28.94
N PRO A 573 3.55 10.07 -28.83
CA PRO A 573 3.28 9.12 -27.73
C PRO A 573 4.27 7.94 -27.66
N ALA A 574 4.29 7.23 -26.52
CA ALA A 574 5.17 6.09 -26.28
C ALA A 574 4.81 4.88 -27.18
N ILE A 575 5.80 4.06 -27.52
CA ILE A 575 5.61 2.79 -28.22
C ILE A 575 5.04 1.78 -27.23
N VAL A 576 4.05 0.99 -27.67
CA VAL A 576 3.38 -0.02 -26.83
C VAL A 576 3.52 -1.40 -27.45
N ASP A 577 3.66 -2.43 -26.61
CA ASP A 577 3.64 -3.84 -27.02
C ASP A 577 2.23 -4.23 -27.54
N GLY A 578 2.15 -4.45 -28.85
CA GLY A 578 0.94 -4.81 -29.57
C GLY A 578 1.02 -6.21 -30.20
N ASP A 579 0.08 -6.51 -31.09
CA ASP A 579 0.13 -7.77 -31.84
C ASP A 579 1.23 -7.69 -32.92
N GLY A 580 2.34 -8.40 -32.70
CA GLY A 580 3.42 -8.54 -33.68
C GLY A 580 4.51 -7.47 -33.51
N TYR A 581 4.99 -6.90 -34.60
CA TYR A 581 6.07 -5.91 -34.54
C TYR A 581 5.56 -4.54 -34.12
N ASP A 582 6.33 -3.83 -33.30
CA ASP A 582 5.94 -2.55 -32.68
C ASP A 582 6.74 -1.36 -33.18
N LEU A 583 7.95 -1.60 -33.72
CA LEU A 583 8.81 -0.57 -34.27
C LEU A 583 9.66 -1.12 -35.42
N ALA A 584 10.17 -0.23 -36.26
CA ALA A 584 11.08 -0.59 -37.34
C ALA A 584 12.23 0.42 -37.49
N VAL A 585 13.45 -0.07 -37.69
CA VAL A 585 14.66 0.76 -37.86
C VAL A 585 15.10 0.75 -39.32
N PHE A 586 15.26 1.94 -39.89
CA PHE A 586 15.57 2.19 -41.31
C PHE A 586 17.02 2.61 -41.47
N GLU A 587 17.69 2.02 -42.46
CA GLU A 587 19.09 2.23 -42.81
C GLU A 587 19.17 2.72 -44.28
N ASN A 588 20.34 3.18 -44.73
CA ASN A 588 20.56 3.81 -46.03
C ASN A 588 20.94 2.85 -47.17
N GLY A 589 20.93 1.53 -46.95
CA GLY A 589 21.55 0.53 -47.79
C GLY A 589 21.27 0.70 -49.29
N PHE A 590 22.32 0.89 -50.08
CA PHE A 590 22.20 1.22 -51.50
C PHE A 590 21.77 0.04 -52.40
N ALA A 591 21.72 -1.17 -51.85
CA ALA A 591 21.28 -2.39 -52.51
C ALA A 591 20.80 -3.42 -51.48
N ALA A 592 19.90 -4.31 -51.90
CA ALA A 592 19.37 -5.42 -51.09
C ALA A 592 20.42 -6.33 -50.41
N ASP A 593 21.66 -6.34 -50.89
CA ASP A 593 22.77 -7.12 -50.33
C ASP A 593 23.92 -6.25 -49.78
N PHE A 594 23.73 -4.94 -49.66
CA PHE A 594 24.65 -4.04 -48.97
C PHE A 594 24.03 -3.69 -47.61
N LEU A 595 24.56 -4.30 -46.55
CA LEU A 595 24.00 -4.26 -45.19
C LEU A 595 25.02 -3.65 -44.24
N GLU A 596 24.58 -2.75 -43.38
CA GLU A 596 25.35 -2.20 -42.25
C GLU A 596 24.52 -2.41 -40.99
N LEU A 597 25.03 -3.16 -40.01
CA LEU A 597 24.22 -3.75 -38.95
C LEU A 597 24.29 -2.98 -37.63
N ALA A 598 23.18 -2.97 -36.88
CA ALA A 598 23.14 -2.41 -35.53
C ALA A 598 22.30 -3.24 -34.56
N TRP A 599 22.67 -3.17 -33.28
CA TRP A 599 21.81 -3.59 -32.17
C TRP A 599 20.75 -2.52 -31.89
N VAL A 600 19.59 -2.98 -31.44
CA VAL A 600 18.48 -2.12 -31.01
C VAL A 600 18.16 -2.41 -29.55
N GLU A 601 18.03 -1.35 -28.77
CA GLU A 601 17.68 -1.39 -27.35
C GLU A 601 16.50 -0.46 -27.06
N VAL A 602 15.67 -0.80 -26.08
CA VAL A 602 14.49 -0.02 -25.71
C VAL A 602 14.45 0.29 -24.21
N SER A 603 13.79 1.39 -23.85
CA SER A 603 13.67 1.82 -22.46
C SER A 603 12.41 2.66 -22.22
N SER A 604 11.79 2.52 -21.04
CA SER A 604 10.70 3.38 -20.57
C SER A 604 11.19 4.57 -19.72
N ASP A 605 12.40 4.50 -19.15
CA ASP A 605 12.93 5.48 -18.20
C ASP A 605 14.16 6.27 -18.72
N GLY A 606 14.78 5.81 -19.81
CA GLY A 606 15.98 6.39 -20.39
C GLY A 606 17.27 6.06 -19.63
N LEU A 607 17.21 5.15 -18.65
CA LEU A 607 18.33 4.70 -17.83
C LEU A 607 18.59 3.20 -18.02
N THR A 608 17.53 2.39 -17.96
CA THR A 608 17.57 0.94 -18.10
C THR A 608 17.19 0.56 -19.52
N PHE A 609 18.15 0.03 -20.29
CA PHE A 609 17.95 -0.35 -21.69
C PHE A 609 17.97 -1.86 -21.85
N LEU A 610 16.96 -2.39 -22.55
CA LEU A 610 16.86 -3.81 -22.91
C LEU A 610 17.19 -3.99 -24.38
N ARG A 611 18.19 -4.82 -24.66
CA ARG A 611 18.57 -5.19 -26.03
C ARG A 611 17.70 -6.34 -26.54
N PHE A 612 17.25 -6.22 -27.79
CA PHE A 612 16.62 -7.32 -28.50
C PHE A 612 17.64 -8.44 -28.75
N ASP A 613 17.23 -9.68 -28.50
CA ASP A 613 18.06 -10.82 -28.89
C ASP A 613 18.16 -10.93 -30.41
N ASN A 614 19.32 -11.37 -30.88
CA ASN A 614 19.68 -11.39 -32.29
C ASN A 614 20.47 -12.65 -32.65
N ALA A 615 20.52 -12.95 -33.93
CA ALA A 615 21.19 -14.13 -34.45
C ALA A 615 21.93 -13.85 -35.76
N TYR A 616 23.11 -14.45 -35.91
CA TYR A 616 23.97 -14.29 -37.06
C TYR A 616 24.62 -15.62 -37.47
N LEU A 617 24.45 -16.00 -38.75
CA LEU A 617 24.95 -17.27 -39.31
C LEU A 617 26.08 -17.08 -40.33
N GLY A 618 26.50 -15.84 -40.58
CA GLY A 618 27.69 -15.56 -41.38
C GLY A 618 28.96 -16.06 -40.68
N ASN A 619 29.98 -16.46 -41.45
CA ASN A 619 31.17 -17.12 -40.91
C ASN A 619 32.50 -16.58 -41.44
N SER A 620 32.46 -15.51 -42.24
CA SER A 620 33.62 -14.92 -42.88
C SER A 620 33.61 -13.40 -42.69
N PRO A 621 34.76 -12.77 -42.40
CA PRO A 621 34.87 -11.30 -42.38
C PRO A 621 34.46 -10.68 -43.71
N LEU A 622 33.89 -9.48 -43.64
CA LEU A 622 33.48 -8.68 -44.79
C LEU A 622 34.43 -7.50 -44.98
N GLY A 623 34.81 -7.22 -46.23
CA GLY A 623 35.43 -5.96 -46.60
C GLY A 623 34.45 -4.79 -46.55
N PRO A 624 34.94 -3.54 -46.67
CA PRO A 624 34.14 -2.33 -46.46
C PRO A 624 33.01 -2.09 -47.48
N PHE A 625 32.97 -2.84 -48.57
CA PHE A 625 31.93 -2.77 -49.60
C PHE A 625 31.42 -4.15 -50.01
N ASP A 626 31.72 -5.18 -49.22
CA ASP A 626 31.30 -6.53 -49.54
C ASP A 626 29.79 -6.69 -49.34
N ARG A 627 29.21 -7.61 -50.11
CA ARG A 627 27.79 -7.93 -50.06
C ARG A 627 27.51 -9.02 -49.04
N HIS A 628 26.32 -8.99 -48.44
CA HIS A 628 25.92 -9.94 -47.42
C HIS A 628 24.49 -10.47 -47.60
N ASP A 629 24.19 -11.62 -46.98
CA ASP A 629 22.94 -12.35 -47.16
C ASP A 629 22.00 -12.15 -45.97
N THR A 630 20.89 -11.46 -46.22
CA THR A 630 19.79 -11.23 -45.26
C THR A 630 19.26 -12.51 -44.61
N GLY A 631 19.32 -13.65 -45.31
CA GLY A 631 18.86 -14.95 -44.80
C GLY A 631 19.69 -15.51 -43.65
N LEU A 632 20.86 -14.92 -43.38
CA LEU A 632 21.76 -15.30 -42.29
C LEU A 632 21.58 -14.44 -41.02
N ILE A 633 20.68 -13.44 -41.06
CA ILE A 633 20.58 -12.41 -40.02
C ILE A 633 19.17 -12.37 -39.41
N GLY A 634 19.07 -12.53 -38.09
CA GLY A 634 17.85 -12.38 -37.31
C GLY A 634 17.92 -11.20 -36.35
N SER A 635 16.89 -10.33 -36.37
CA SER A 635 16.69 -9.22 -35.42
C SER A 635 17.90 -8.29 -35.22
N LEU A 636 18.60 -7.93 -36.30
CA LEU A 636 19.57 -6.83 -36.34
C LEU A 636 19.06 -5.75 -37.30
N ALA A 637 19.19 -4.48 -36.92
CA ALA A 637 18.83 -3.37 -37.80
C ALA A 637 19.78 -3.32 -39.02
N GLY A 638 19.35 -2.65 -40.10
CA GLY A 638 20.13 -2.52 -41.35
C GLY A 638 20.21 -3.78 -42.20
N LYS A 639 19.29 -4.71 -41.95
CA LYS A 639 19.11 -5.92 -42.76
C LYS A 639 18.50 -5.62 -44.15
N TYR A 640 17.89 -4.46 -44.37
CA TYR A 640 17.15 -4.15 -45.60
C TYR A 640 17.62 -2.86 -46.24
N GLU A 641 17.51 -2.79 -47.56
CA GLU A 641 17.90 -1.61 -48.36
C GLU A 641 17.04 -0.38 -48.08
N ALA A 642 17.55 0.78 -48.48
CA ALA A 642 16.91 2.08 -48.29
C ALA A 642 15.42 2.08 -48.67
N GLY A 643 14.60 2.66 -47.78
CA GLY A 643 13.15 2.67 -47.89
C GLY A 643 12.47 1.47 -47.23
N TYR A 644 13.22 0.54 -46.65
CA TYR A 644 12.70 -0.59 -45.88
C TYR A 644 13.35 -0.69 -44.49
N GLY A 645 12.50 -0.80 -43.47
CA GLY A 645 12.91 -0.92 -42.07
C GLY A 645 12.93 -2.37 -41.61
N THR A 646 13.86 -2.67 -40.69
CA THR A 646 13.87 -3.96 -39.98
C THR A 646 12.94 -3.87 -38.76
N PRO A 647 11.93 -4.74 -38.65
CA PRO A 647 10.97 -4.65 -37.56
C PRO A 647 11.42 -5.38 -36.28
N PHE A 648 10.95 -4.90 -35.13
CA PHE A 648 11.21 -5.43 -33.79
C PHE A 648 9.90 -5.54 -33.00
N ASP A 649 9.78 -6.60 -32.20
CA ASP A 649 8.57 -7.00 -31.46
C ASP A 649 8.92 -6.98 -29.95
N LEU A 650 8.28 -6.09 -29.20
CA LEU A 650 8.52 -5.84 -27.77
C LEU A 650 8.15 -7.05 -26.92
N SER A 651 7.17 -7.87 -27.33
CA SER A 651 6.77 -9.06 -26.59
C SER A 651 7.90 -10.06 -26.39
N THR A 652 8.93 -10.03 -27.26
CA THR A 652 10.16 -10.84 -27.13
C THR A 652 10.95 -10.53 -25.86
N LEU A 653 10.74 -9.35 -25.26
CA LEU A 653 11.40 -8.91 -24.03
C LEU A 653 10.60 -9.30 -22.76
N ALA A 654 9.42 -9.90 -22.89
CA ALA A 654 8.52 -10.17 -21.76
C ALA A 654 9.15 -11.06 -20.66
N ASN A 655 10.15 -11.87 -21.01
CA ASN A 655 10.85 -12.74 -20.07
C ASN A 655 12.03 -12.05 -19.35
N ARG A 656 12.37 -10.81 -19.70
CA ARG A 656 13.51 -10.09 -19.10
C ARG A 656 13.23 -9.76 -17.63
N PRO A 657 14.21 -9.94 -16.71
CA PRO A 657 14.03 -9.63 -15.29
C PRO A 657 13.54 -8.20 -15.04
N GLU A 658 13.99 -7.23 -15.84
CA GLU A 658 13.62 -5.83 -15.73
C GLU A 658 12.15 -5.57 -16.09
N VAL A 659 11.58 -6.34 -17.02
CA VAL A 659 10.15 -6.27 -17.37
C VAL A 659 9.31 -6.92 -16.28
N LEU A 660 9.72 -8.12 -15.83
CA LEU A 660 9.03 -8.84 -14.76
C LEU A 660 9.06 -8.10 -13.42
N ALA A 661 10.10 -7.29 -13.19
CA ALA A 661 10.23 -6.42 -12.02
C ALA A 661 9.55 -5.04 -12.20
N HIS A 662 8.88 -4.79 -13.33
CA HIS A 662 8.25 -3.51 -13.68
C HIS A 662 9.22 -2.31 -13.69
N VAL A 663 10.52 -2.56 -13.91
CA VAL A 663 11.52 -1.51 -14.13
C VAL A 663 11.41 -0.97 -15.55
N VAL A 664 11.17 -1.86 -16.52
CA VAL A 664 10.89 -1.50 -17.91
C VAL A 664 9.43 -1.84 -18.23
N ASP A 665 8.67 -0.82 -18.62
CA ASP A 665 7.26 -0.95 -18.99
C ASP A 665 7.11 -1.03 -20.52
N LEU A 666 6.80 -2.23 -21.03
CA LEU A 666 6.60 -2.47 -22.46
C LEU A 666 5.35 -1.77 -23.02
N ALA A 667 4.43 -1.31 -22.17
CA ALA A 667 3.29 -0.49 -22.58
C ALA A 667 3.62 1.02 -22.60
N ALA A 668 4.86 1.40 -22.33
CA ALA A 668 5.29 2.80 -22.28
C ALA A 668 6.78 2.96 -22.66
N ILE A 669 7.20 2.39 -23.80
CA ILE A 669 8.56 2.55 -24.31
C ILE A 669 8.72 3.94 -24.93
N ILE A 670 9.56 4.76 -24.30
CA ILE A 670 9.77 6.17 -24.69
C ILE A 670 11.09 6.33 -25.43
N TYR A 671 12.05 5.43 -25.23
CA TYR A 671 13.39 5.54 -25.82
C TYR A 671 13.76 4.30 -26.62
N VAL A 672 14.34 4.53 -27.80
CA VAL A 672 14.98 3.49 -28.62
C VAL A 672 16.43 3.91 -28.83
N ARG A 673 17.38 3.03 -28.49
CA ARG A 673 18.80 3.20 -28.77
C ARG A 673 19.23 2.28 -29.90
N VAL A 674 19.91 2.85 -30.89
CA VAL A 674 20.57 2.14 -31.97
C VAL A 674 22.08 2.17 -31.72
N VAL A 675 22.73 1.02 -31.76
CA VAL A 675 24.16 0.85 -31.44
C VAL A 675 24.85 0.16 -32.61
N ASP A 676 25.86 0.82 -33.18
CA ASP A 676 26.66 0.30 -34.29
C ASP A 676 27.34 -1.04 -33.94
N ILE A 677 27.40 -1.94 -34.92
CA ILE A 677 28.23 -3.14 -34.87
C ILE A 677 29.45 -2.93 -35.77
N VAL A 678 30.63 -2.79 -35.15
CA VAL A 678 31.89 -2.48 -35.85
C VAL A 678 32.25 -3.49 -36.95
N GLY A 679 31.85 -4.75 -36.81
CA GLY A 679 32.08 -5.80 -37.81
C GLY A 679 33.48 -6.43 -37.85
N ASP A 680 34.41 -6.01 -36.98
CA ASP A 680 35.80 -6.50 -36.93
C ASP A 680 35.97 -7.89 -36.29
N GLY A 681 34.86 -8.53 -35.93
CA GLY A 681 34.80 -9.82 -35.24
C GLY A 681 34.85 -9.74 -33.71
N SER A 682 34.75 -8.55 -33.12
CA SER A 682 34.62 -8.37 -31.67
C SER A 682 33.19 -8.46 -31.12
N ALA A 683 32.19 -8.37 -32.00
CA ALA A 683 30.77 -8.44 -31.66
C ALA A 683 30.25 -9.88 -31.70
N PHE A 684 29.30 -10.20 -30.81
CA PHE A 684 28.66 -11.51 -30.73
C PHE A 684 27.14 -11.40 -30.74
N ASP A 685 26.46 -12.39 -31.32
CA ASP A 685 25.00 -12.54 -31.28
C ASP A 685 24.54 -13.17 -29.95
N SER A 686 23.22 -13.30 -29.76
CA SER A 686 22.66 -13.90 -28.54
C SER A 686 22.95 -15.40 -28.38
N PHE A 687 23.45 -16.06 -29.43
CA PHE A 687 23.85 -17.48 -29.44
C PHE A 687 25.37 -17.65 -29.30
N GLY A 688 26.13 -16.55 -29.20
CA GLY A 688 27.58 -16.56 -29.07
C GLY A 688 28.35 -16.69 -30.39
N HIS A 689 27.70 -16.51 -31.55
CA HIS A 689 28.37 -16.43 -32.84
C HIS A 689 28.97 -15.04 -33.06
N VAL A 690 30.14 -14.99 -33.69
CA VAL A 690 30.79 -13.72 -34.06
C VAL A 690 29.98 -13.04 -35.17
N ILE A 691 29.64 -11.76 -34.98
CA ILE A 691 29.00 -10.94 -36.00
C ILE A 691 30.08 -10.25 -36.83
N TYR A 692 29.99 -10.43 -38.15
CA TYR A 692 30.78 -9.67 -39.12
C TYR A 692 29.86 -8.70 -39.86
N ASP A 693 30.35 -7.49 -40.03
CA ASP A 693 29.72 -6.39 -40.75
C ASP A 693 30.80 -5.74 -41.64
N PRO A 694 30.46 -4.96 -42.69
CA PRO A 694 31.47 -4.32 -43.52
C PRO A 694 32.50 -3.55 -42.68
N TYR A 695 33.78 -3.91 -42.83
CA TYR A 695 34.85 -3.31 -42.05
C TYR A 695 36.19 -3.28 -42.82
N PRO A 696 37.05 -2.24 -42.65
CA PRO A 696 36.77 -0.99 -41.95
C PRO A 696 36.05 0.03 -42.86
N THR A 697 34.87 0.47 -42.44
CA THR A 697 34.11 1.55 -43.09
C THR A 697 34.72 2.93 -42.77
N THR A 698 34.53 3.90 -43.66
CA THR A 698 35.04 5.28 -43.55
C THR A 698 34.07 6.26 -44.18
N GLY A 699 33.99 7.50 -43.70
CA GLY A 699 33.12 8.53 -44.27
C GLY A 699 31.83 8.62 -43.47
N SER A 700 30.75 7.96 -43.92
CA SER A 700 29.53 7.80 -43.10
C SER A 700 29.69 6.73 -42.01
N ALA A 701 30.59 5.77 -42.24
CA ALA A 701 31.17 4.79 -41.30
C ALA A 701 30.26 4.21 -40.21
N GLY A 702 30.11 2.89 -40.23
CA GLY A 702 29.26 2.18 -39.29
C GLY A 702 27.81 2.29 -39.74
N PHE A 703 26.87 2.18 -38.80
CA PHE A 703 25.45 2.21 -39.11
C PHE A 703 24.97 3.60 -39.56
N ASP A 704 24.38 3.66 -40.76
CA ASP A 704 23.81 4.87 -41.35
C ASP A 704 22.28 4.94 -41.11
N LEU A 705 21.88 5.53 -39.99
CA LEU A 705 20.47 5.58 -39.56
C LEU A 705 19.67 6.62 -40.36
N ASP A 706 18.62 6.18 -41.07
CA ASP A 706 17.62 7.04 -41.74
C ASP A 706 16.49 7.41 -40.78
N ALA A 707 15.83 6.43 -40.15
CA ALA A 707 14.72 6.70 -39.24
C ALA A 707 14.38 5.52 -38.31
N VAL A 708 13.54 5.79 -37.30
CA VAL A 708 12.85 4.76 -36.51
C VAL A 708 11.35 5.02 -36.54
N ALA A 709 10.59 4.05 -37.07
CA ALA A 709 9.13 4.09 -37.15
C ALA A 709 8.48 3.37 -35.97
N VAL A 710 7.25 3.77 -35.67
CA VAL A 710 6.37 3.15 -34.69
C VAL A 710 5.20 2.47 -35.39
N LEU A 711 4.90 1.24 -35.01
CA LEU A 711 3.82 0.41 -35.55
C LEU A 711 2.67 0.27 -34.54
N ASN A 712 2.96 0.28 -33.23
CA ASN A 712 1.98 0.26 -32.15
C ASN A 712 2.25 1.37 -31.12
N GLN A 713 1.23 2.15 -30.77
CA GLN A 713 1.34 3.38 -29.97
C GLN A 713 0.09 3.68 -29.15
#